data_AF-A0A821ESM2-F1
#
_entry.id   AF-A0A821ESM2-F1
#
_cell.length_a   1.000
_cell.length_b   1.000
_cell.length_c   1.000
_cell.angle_alpha   90.00
_cell.angle_beta   90.00
_cell.angle_gamma   90.00
#
_symmetry.space_group_name_H-M   'P 1'
#
loop_
_entity.id
_entity.type
_entity.pdbx_description
1 polymer ?
#
loop_
_entity_poly.entity_id
_entity_poly.type
_entity_poly.pdbx_seq_one_letter_code
_entity_poly.pdbx_strand_id
1 'polypeptide(L)'
;MSPFGETFRNYIRMYPALVNCTTVINFSEWPHEALIDVAHYFLAKFNFELEHKEIIHRTLANLCAFIHLSSKTLAIRMKDELRREIYITPTNYLQFVRNYSRLFEGEKAKIQHEYNRLQMGIIKVAETREKVAEISLELEKKKVLVAQLQRECEDFLGKIVEQKNSASERERQVQAFGVRIGEEEIRCQTIAAAAHEELTEVEPLLIKANEALEQLTKRDIGEVKAYVHPPSQVEKVMKALMILKGKEDTWEEAKKDLANVDFIKTLIKFPKDDITDRTLRRMQPFINDMELVPEKLKTVSSAASALCTWIRAIESYARVYRIVQPKKERYHKALFELNEKQNLLEQSKNELLNIQNKIEKLRLDYELKIKEKDTLQRNADETAMFLDRATKLLDGVAEKRTIWDMTSNKLKENLDNLLGNSLLACAFLSYMGPFLSNYRDEIIHQIWEKELMRNGIHFKTDFNFANFMTTPSVIREWNIQGLPHDNFSTENAILATRTLSYPLFIDPQSQATKWIRQMEKSNGLKIIDLQIGDYMKIIEECIKLGRPCLCQNIHDDIPQTLNPILIKSIKKHSDTNSNLILQLGDREIDYNPSFRFYLSTRLSNPRYKPEIYSKVNIINFAIKEQGLEEQLLGIVVRKEKPDLENSKDNCIVNIANKHKEKEILEEEFLRLLSETEGSLLENVKVFQALDLSKQSQKDIDETLKINEDLEIKIDLMRENYRLVAQRAAVLFFVLQDLTSIDPMYQYSLDAYIQLFILSIEKSPRSLKLNERIEKLNDYHTYAVYKYGCRGLFERHKLLFSFHICTKLMDAENRIIHEEYQFFIRANTLTIDRETQFSNPFPTWLNETRWDQMSELIRLPDYRFLRDSFDQFPKDWKEWYATILIRTQKTAMYETLFQLTTSFITN
;
A
#
# COMPACT_ATOMS: atom_id res chain seq x y z
N MET A 1 23.38 -55.73 12.65
CA MET A 1 24.05 -55.71 11.33
C MET A 1 22.96 -55.70 10.28
N SER A 2 23.12 -54.94 9.19
CA SER A 2 22.15 -54.96 8.10
C SER A 2 22.15 -56.33 7.42
N PRO A 3 20.99 -56.96 7.17
CA PRO A 3 20.92 -58.21 6.40
C PRO A 3 21.25 -57.98 4.92
N PHE A 4 21.31 -56.72 4.48
CA PHE A 4 21.64 -56.34 3.12
C PHE A 4 23.16 -56.30 2.89
N GLY A 5 23.62 -57.11 1.94
CA GLY A 5 25.00 -57.13 1.47
C GLY A 5 25.72 -58.47 1.70
N GLU A 6 26.75 -58.73 0.89
CA GLU A 6 27.56 -59.95 1.01
C GLU A 6 28.45 -59.95 2.25
N THR A 7 28.80 -58.77 2.76
CA THR A 7 29.67 -58.60 3.93
C THR A 7 29.07 -59.23 5.18
N PHE A 8 27.78 -59.06 5.44
CA PHE A 8 27.10 -59.68 6.58
C PHE A 8 27.12 -61.21 6.49
N ARG A 9 26.82 -61.76 5.31
CA ARG A 9 26.87 -63.21 5.06
C ARG A 9 28.28 -63.76 5.27
N ASN A 10 29.29 -63.07 4.77
CA ASN A 10 30.68 -63.44 4.94
C ASN A 10 31.12 -63.35 6.42
N TYR A 11 30.67 -62.32 7.14
CA TYR A 11 30.99 -62.13 8.55
C TYR A 11 30.39 -63.23 9.43
N ILE A 12 29.13 -63.64 9.17
CA ILE A 12 28.50 -64.78 9.84
C ILE A 12 29.26 -66.08 9.55
N ARG A 13 29.67 -66.30 8.29
CA ARG A 13 30.45 -67.50 7.91
C ARG A 13 31.82 -67.53 8.58
N MET A 14 32.47 -66.38 8.71
CA MET A 14 33.77 -66.25 9.40
C MET A 14 33.65 -66.46 10.92
N TYR A 15 32.54 -66.05 11.53
CA TYR A 15 32.32 -66.14 12.97
C TYR A 15 31.00 -66.86 13.31
N PRO A 16 30.96 -68.21 13.22
CA PRO A 16 29.76 -68.99 13.51
C PRO A 16 29.20 -68.81 14.93
N ALA A 17 30.08 -68.44 15.88
CA ALA A 17 29.70 -68.12 17.25
C ALA A 17 28.66 -66.99 17.35
N LEU A 18 28.62 -66.06 16.38
CA LEU A 18 27.60 -65.01 16.35
C LEU A 18 26.20 -65.59 16.18
N VAL A 19 26.02 -66.65 15.39
CA VAL A 19 24.69 -67.27 15.21
C VAL A 19 24.39 -68.23 16.36
N ASN A 20 25.39 -68.98 16.81
CA ASN A 20 25.19 -70.01 17.84
C ASN A 20 25.01 -69.44 19.25
N CYS A 21 25.62 -68.29 19.56
CA CYS A 21 25.63 -67.70 20.89
C CYS A 21 24.78 -66.42 21.01
N THR A 22 24.09 -65.99 19.95
CA THR A 22 23.16 -64.85 20.01
C THR A 22 21.76 -65.24 19.56
N THR A 23 20.75 -64.61 20.16
CA THR A 23 19.36 -64.74 19.73
C THR A 23 19.08 -63.85 18.53
N VAL A 24 18.68 -64.46 17.42
CA VAL A 24 18.31 -63.73 16.19
C VAL A 24 16.89 -63.20 16.32
N ILE A 25 16.75 -61.87 16.32
CA ILE A 25 15.45 -61.19 16.24
C ILE A 25 15.29 -60.69 14.81
N ASN A 26 14.25 -61.17 14.11
CA ASN A 26 13.95 -60.72 12.77
C ASN A 26 12.99 -59.53 12.80
N PHE A 27 13.39 -58.42 12.20
CA PHE A 27 12.52 -57.25 12.02
C PHE A 27 11.87 -57.33 10.63
N SER A 28 10.57 -57.64 10.60
CA SER A 28 9.79 -57.58 9.36
C SER A 28 9.50 -56.14 8.98
N GLU A 29 9.17 -55.94 7.71
CA GLU A 29 8.68 -54.66 7.22
C GLU A 29 7.35 -54.29 7.91
N TRP A 30 7.07 -53.00 8.00
CA TRP A 30 5.85 -52.53 8.66
C TRP A 30 4.61 -52.88 7.82
N PRO A 31 3.61 -53.59 8.38
CA PRO A 31 2.36 -53.85 7.69
C PRO A 31 1.55 -52.57 7.51
N HIS A 32 0.54 -52.62 6.64
CA HIS A 32 -0.34 -51.48 6.37
C HIS A 32 -0.99 -50.91 7.63
N GLU A 33 -1.48 -51.77 8.53
CA GLU A 33 -2.09 -51.39 9.81
C GLU A 33 -1.10 -50.63 10.71
N ALA A 34 0.14 -51.09 10.81
CA ALA A 34 1.17 -50.41 11.61
C ALA A 34 1.51 -49.03 11.04
N LEU A 35 1.50 -48.85 9.71
CA LEU A 35 1.69 -47.54 9.10
C LEU A 35 0.56 -46.59 9.48
N ILE A 36 -0.69 -47.05 9.44
CA ILE A 36 -1.86 -46.26 9.82
C ILE A 36 -1.76 -45.84 11.29
N ASP A 37 -1.45 -46.75 12.20
CA ASP A 37 -1.35 -46.46 13.64
C ASP A 37 -0.24 -45.44 13.94
N VAL A 38 0.91 -45.56 13.27
CA VAL A 38 2.01 -44.62 13.40
C VAL A 38 1.61 -43.24 12.87
N ALA A 39 0.99 -43.16 11.69
CA ALA A 39 0.49 -41.90 11.17
C ALA A 39 -0.55 -41.28 12.08
N HIS A 40 -1.49 -42.08 12.60
CA HIS A 40 -2.51 -41.62 13.54
C HIS A 40 -1.88 -41.06 14.82
N TYR A 41 -0.84 -41.70 15.38
CA TYR A 41 -0.14 -41.19 16.55
C TYR A 41 0.56 -39.83 16.31
N PHE A 42 1.20 -39.64 15.15
CA PHE A 42 1.85 -38.37 14.83
C PHE A 42 0.84 -37.27 14.45
N LEU A 43 -0.22 -37.63 13.72
CA LEU A 43 -1.30 -36.71 13.35
C LEU A 43 -2.18 -36.34 14.55
N ALA A 44 -2.37 -37.22 15.54
CA ALA A 44 -3.16 -36.91 16.74
C ALA A 44 -2.51 -35.84 17.63
N LYS A 45 -1.19 -35.64 17.52
CA LYS A 45 -0.49 -34.52 18.15
C LYS A 45 -0.79 -33.18 17.48
N PHE A 46 -1.46 -33.21 16.33
CA PHE A 46 -1.79 -32.06 15.52
C PHE A 46 -3.25 -31.66 15.71
N ASN A 47 -3.50 -30.40 16.05
CA ASN A 47 -4.84 -29.92 16.32
C ASN A 47 -5.41 -29.27 15.06
N PHE A 48 -6.07 -30.05 14.18
CA PHE A 48 -6.78 -29.45 13.04
C PHE A 48 -7.97 -28.63 13.57
N GLU A 49 -8.05 -27.34 13.23
CA GLU A 49 -9.25 -26.51 13.44
C GLU A 49 -10.30 -26.81 12.37
N LEU A 50 -10.70 -28.08 12.24
CA LEU A 50 -11.68 -28.54 11.25
C LEU A 50 -12.85 -29.23 11.95
N GLU A 51 -14.05 -29.07 11.42
CA GLU A 51 -15.20 -29.88 11.79
C GLU A 51 -14.94 -31.34 11.36
N HIS A 52 -15.32 -32.33 12.18
CA HIS A 52 -15.05 -33.77 11.96
C HIS A 52 -13.58 -34.23 11.96
N LYS A 53 -12.77 -33.69 12.90
CA LYS A 53 -11.34 -34.02 13.09
C LYS A 53 -11.02 -35.52 12.99
N GLU A 54 -11.73 -36.37 13.73
CA GLU A 54 -11.38 -37.81 13.84
C GLU A 54 -11.50 -38.57 12.52
N ILE A 55 -12.51 -38.24 11.69
CA ILE A 55 -12.73 -38.90 10.40
C ILE A 55 -11.62 -38.48 9.43
N ILE A 56 -11.32 -37.18 9.38
CA ILE A 56 -10.25 -36.63 8.52
C ILE A 56 -8.88 -37.19 8.93
N HIS A 57 -8.59 -37.28 10.23
CA HIS A 57 -7.34 -37.88 10.72
C HIS A 57 -7.15 -39.33 10.27
N ARG A 58 -8.20 -40.16 10.37
CA ARG A 58 -8.15 -41.55 9.92
C ARG A 58 -7.97 -41.66 8.41
N THR A 59 -8.70 -40.85 7.65
CA THR A 59 -8.55 -40.79 6.19
C THR A 59 -7.14 -40.37 5.78
N LEU A 60 -6.59 -39.32 6.42
CA LEU A 60 -5.21 -38.87 6.19
C LEU A 60 -4.18 -39.94 6.57
N ALA A 61 -4.39 -40.67 7.68
CA ALA A 61 -3.50 -41.75 8.08
C ALA A 61 -3.49 -42.89 7.04
N ASN A 62 -4.65 -43.28 6.54
CA ASN A 62 -4.79 -44.27 5.47
C ASN A 62 -4.09 -43.81 4.18
N LEU A 63 -4.29 -42.55 3.79
CA LEU A 63 -3.64 -41.96 2.61
C LEU A 63 -2.11 -41.91 2.77
N CYS A 64 -1.60 -41.53 3.94
CA CYS A 64 -0.18 -41.56 4.23
C CYS A 64 0.40 -42.97 4.04
N ALA A 65 -0.26 -43.98 4.59
CA ALA A 65 0.15 -45.39 4.43
C ALA A 65 0.11 -45.82 2.96
N PHE A 66 -0.93 -45.43 2.21
CA PHE A 66 -1.04 -45.72 0.78
C PHE A 66 0.07 -45.06 -0.05
N ILE A 67 0.39 -43.79 0.21
CA ILE A 67 1.47 -43.04 -0.45
C ILE A 67 2.82 -43.75 -0.24
N HIS A 68 3.06 -44.25 0.98
CA HIS A 68 4.28 -44.99 1.28
C HIS A 68 4.38 -46.30 0.48
N LEU A 69 3.31 -47.10 0.46
CA LEU A 69 3.27 -48.38 -0.24
C LEU A 69 3.31 -48.24 -1.77
N SER A 70 2.61 -47.25 -2.32
CA SER A 70 2.65 -46.93 -3.75
C SER A 70 4.05 -46.51 -4.18
N SER A 71 4.73 -45.65 -3.42
CA SER A 71 6.13 -45.26 -3.67
C SER A 71 7.06 -46.48 -3.65
N LYS A 72 6.86 -47.42 -2.73
CA LYS A 72 7.63 -48.67 -2.66
C LYS A 72 7.42 -49.55 -3.90
N THR A 73 6.18 -49.68 -4.35
CA THR A 73 5.83 -50.42 -5.56
C THR A 73 6.50 -49.81 -6.79
N LEU A 74 6.53 -48.47 -6.87
CA LEU A 74 7.23 -47.73 -7.92
C LEU A 74 8.75 -47.96 -7.89
N ALA A 75 9.36 -48.01 -6.70
CA ALA A 75 10.79 -48.33 -6.55
C ALA A 75 11.13 -49.74 -7.07
N ILE A 76 10.25 -50.72 -6.84
CA ILE A 76 10.41 -52.09 -7.37
C ILE A 76 10.32 -52.07 -8.90
N ARG A 77 9.31 -51.40 -9.46
CA ARG A 77 9.16 -51.27 -10.92
C ARG A 77 10.40 -50.64 -11.57
N MET A 78 10.90 -49.55 -11.00
CA MET A 78 12.11 -48.88 -11.50
C MET A 78 13.36 -49.77 -11.41
N LYS A 79 13.45 -50.65 -10.40
CA LYS A 79 14.50 -51.67 -10.31
C LYS A 79 14.39 -52.70 -11.42
N ASP A 80 13.18 -53.14 -11.76
CA ASP A 80 12.97 -54.15 -12.80
C ASP A 80 13.22 -53.59 -14.20
N GLU A 81 12.75 -52.36 -14.47
CA GLU A 81 12.87 -51.69 -15.78
C GLU A 81 14.27 -51.11 -16.03
N LEU A 82 14.84 -50.37 -15.06
CA LEU A 82 16.07 -49.59 -15.25
C LEU A 82 17.28 -50.17 -14.51
N ARG A 83 17.11 -51.25 -13.75
CA ARG A 83 18.17 -51.84 -12.89
C ARG A 83 18.77 -50.83 -11.91
N ARG A 84 17.97 -49.85 -11.47
CA ARG A 84 18.35 -48.85 -10.45
C ARG A 84 17.71 -49.22 -9.12
N GLU A 85 18.52 -49.40 -8.08
CA GLU A 85 18.02 -49.78 -6.76
C GLU A 85 17.71 -48.55 -5.91
N ILE A 86 16.43 -48.39 -5.56
CA ILE A 86 15.95 -47.34 -4.65
C ILE A 86 15.38 -48.02 -3.40
N TYR A 87 15.75 -47.49 -2.23
CA TYR A 87 15.28 -48.00 -0.95
C TYR A 87 14.36 -46.97 -0.28
N ILE A 88 13.14 -47.39 0.01
CA ILE A 88 12.18 -46.61 0.80
C ILE A 88 12.13 -47.21 2.21
N THR A 89 12.50 -46.39 3.19
CA THR A 89 12.69 -46.83 4.59
C THR A 89 11.58 -46.31 5.51
N PRO A 90 11.32 -46.96 6.66
CA PRO A 90 10.37 -46.44 7.65
C PRO A 90 10.76 -45.06 8.21
N THR A 91 12.06 -44.74 8.26
CA THR A 91 12.55 -43.41 8.59
C THR A 91 12.05 -42.34 7.60
N ASN A 92 11.97 -42.66 6.30
CA ASN A 92 11.42 -41.74 5.31
C ASN A 92 9.91 -41.53 5.53
N TYR A 93 9.19 -42.56 5.98
CA TYR A 93 7.79 -42.44 6.39
C TYR A 93 7.61 -41.54 7.62
N LEU A 94 8.44 -41.72 8.65
CA LEU A 94 8.41 -40.86 9.84
C LEU A 94 8.76 -39.41 9.49
N GLN A 95 9.75 -39.18 8.62
CA GLN A 95 10.08 -37.85 8.12
C GLN A 95 8.92 -37.26 7.32
N PHE A 96 8.30 -38.03 6.43
CA PHE A 96 7.14 -37.61 5.65
C PHE A 96 5.97 -37.15 6.55
N VAL A 97 5.53 -37.97 7.51
CA VAL A 97 4.38 -37.61 8.37
C VAL A 97 4.69 -36.40 9.27
N ARG A 98 5.91 -36.31 9.81
CA ARG A 98 6.35 -35.15 10.61
C ARG A 98 6.45 -33.88 9.76
N ASN A 99 6.99 -33.99 8.55
CA ASN A 99 7.14 -32.88 7.63
C ASN A 99 5.80 -32.37 7.13
N TYR A 100 4.81 -33.24 6.95
CA TYR A 100 3.46 -32.86 6.52
C TYR A 100 2.85 -31.85 7.48
N SER A 101 2.91 -32.17 8.79
CA SER A 101 2.39 -31.28 9.84
C SER A 101 3.05 -29.90 9.79
N ARG A 102 4.39 -29.88 9.71
CA ARG A 102 5.16 -28.63 9.65
C ARG A 102 4.92 -27.83 8.37
N LEU A 103 4.83 -28.51 7.22
CA LEU A 103 4.57 -27.87 5.93
C LEU A 103 3.15 -27.28 5.91
N PHE A 104 2.16 -28.02 6.39
CA PHE A 104 0.79 -27.55 6.48
C PHE A 104 0.66 -26.33 7.40
N GLU A 105 1.24 -26.33 8.61
CA GLU A 105 1.23 -25.15 9.49
C GLU A 105 1.95 -23.95 8.87
N GLY A 106 3.12 -24.19 8.26
CA GLY A 106 3.91 -23.14 7.65
C GLY A 106 3.16 -22.47 6.49
N GLU A 107 2.55 -23.25 5.60
CA GLU A 107 1.78 -22.72 4.48
C GLU A 107 0.43 -22.14 4.95
N LYS A 108 -0.26 -22.76 5.91
CA LYS A 108 -1.48 -22.18 6.51
C LYS A 108 -1.19 -20.83 7.14
N ALA A 109 -0.11 -20.70 7.91
CA ALA A 109 0.27 -19.45 8.55
C ALA A 109 0.59 -18.34 7.54
N LYS A 110 1.28 -18.66 6.43
CA LYS A 110 1.54 -17.70 5.35
C LYS A 110 0.26 -17.24 4.67
N ILE A 111 -0.59 -18.18 4.24
CA ILE A 111 -1.85 -17.88 3.58
C ILE A 111 -2.77 -17.09 4.52
N GLN A 112 -2.85 -17.48 5.79
CA GLN A 112 -3.66 -16.78 6.79
C GLN A 112 -3.12 -15.37 7.07
N HIS A 113 -1.80 -15.19 7.14
CA HIS A 113 -1.19 -13.87 7.32
C HIS A 113 -1.52 -12.93 6.16
N GLU A 114 -1.38 -13.40 4.92
CA GLU A 114 -1.76 -12.63 3.73
C GLU A 114 -3.26 -12.35 3.69
N TYR A 115 -4.08 -13.34 4.00
CA TYR A 115 -5.54 -13.21 4.06
C TYR A 115 -5.97 -12.16 5.10
N ASN A 116 -5.45 -12.25 6.33
CA ASN A 116 -5.74 -11.30 7.40
C ASN A 116 -5.31 -9.87 7.01
N ARG A 117 -4.14 -9.72 6.37
CA ARG A 117 -3.63 -8.42 5.91
C ARG A 117 -4.55 -7.79 4.85
N LEU A 118 -4.98 -8.57 3.87
CA LEU A 118 -5.92 -8.10 2.84
C LEU A 118 -7.28 -7.77 3.45
N GLN A 119 -7.78 -8.60 4.37
CA GLN A 119 -9.06 -8.37 5.03
C GLN A 119 -9.05 -7.12 5.91
N MET A 120 -7.95 -6.87 6.63
CA MET A 120 -7.77 -5.61 7.35
C MET A 120 -7.79 -4.40 6.41
N GLY A 121 -7.15 -4.51 5.24
CA GLY A 121 -7.22 -3.48 4.20
C GLY A 121 -8.65 -3.23 3.72
N ILE A 122 -9.40 -4.29 3.42
CA ILE A 122 -10.81 -4.21 2.98
C ILE A 122 -11.69 -3.55 4.05
N ILE A 123 -11.53 -3.94 5.33
CA ILE A 123 -12.28 -3.36 6.45
C ILE A 123 -11.99 -1.86 6.59
N LYS A 124 -10.71 -1.46 6.60
CA LYS A 124 -10.33 -0.03 6.69
C LYS A 124 -10.90 0.80 5.54
N VAL A 125 -10.95 0.24 4.33
CA VAL A 125 -11.55 0.90 3.17
C VAL A 125 -13.07 1.04 3.31
N ALA A 126 -13.75 0.01 3.84
CA ALA A 126 -15.18 0.07 4.11
C ALA A 126 -15.52 1.12 5.17
N GLU A 127 -14.78 1.16 6.28
CA GLU A 127 -14.92 2.17 7.33
C GLU A 127 -14.67 3.60 6.80
N THR A 128 -13.64 3.76 5.96
CA THR A 128 -13.35 5.06 5.34
C THR A 128 -14.50 5.52 4.45
N ARG A 129 -15.13 4.61 3.71
CA ARG A 129 -16.28 4.91 2.85
C ARG A 129 -17.49 5.35 3.67
N GLU A 130 -17.75 4.72 4.80
CA GLU A 130 -18.84 5.09 5.70
C GLU A 130 -18.61 6.49 6.30
N LYS A 131 -17.40 6.77 6.78
CA LYS A 131 -17.02 8.11 7.28
C LYS A 131 -17.16 9.20 6.22
N VAL A 132 -16.78 8.93 4.96
CA VAL A 132 -16.95 9.89 3.86
C VAL A 132 -18.43 10.16 3.58
N ALA A 133 -19.29 9.14 3.64
CA ALA A 133 -20.73 9.31 3.49
C ALA A 133 -21.34 10.17 4.61
N GLU A 134 -20.90 9.95 5.86
CA GLU A 134 -21.32 10.76 7.01
C GLU A 134 -20.88 12.24 6.88
N ILE A 135 -19.63 12.48 6.52
CA ILE A 135 -19.09 13.84 6.31
C ILE A 135 -19.76 14.53 5.12
N SER A 136 -20.16 13.78 4.09
CA SER A 136 -20.97 14.30 2.97
C SER A 136 -22.32 14.83 3.43
N LEU A 137 -23.02 14.07 4.27
CA LEU A 137 -24.30 14.49 4.86
C LEU A 137 -24.14 15.71 5.78
N GLU A 138 -23.05 15.78 6.55
CA GLU A 138 -22.75 16.99 7.34
C GLU A 138 -22.47 18.21 6.46
N LEU A 139 -21.72 18.04 5.37
CA LEU A 139 -21.39 19.14 4.46
C LEU A 139 -22.66 19.70 3.80
N GLU A 140 -23.60 18.84 3.38
CA GLU A 140 -24.89 19.27 2.86
C GLU A 140 -25.68 20.10 3.88
N LYS A 141 -25.76 19.63 5.14
CA LYS A 141 -26.40 20.38 6.24
C LYS A 141 -25.73 21.74 6.47
N LYS A 142 -24.39 21.78 6.50
CA LYS A 142 -23.61 23.02 6.69
C LYS A 142 -23.82 24.00 5.53
N LYS A 143 -23.84 23.53 4.27
CA LYS A 143 -24.12 24.37 3.09
C LYS A 143 -25.51 25.00 3.14
N VAL A 144 -26.53 24.24 3.55
CA VAL A 144 -27.89 24.76 3.74
C VAL A 144 -27.92 25.84 4.83
N LEU A 145 -27.24 25.61 5.96
CA LEU A 145 -27.17 26.58 7.05
C LEU A 145 -26.44 27.87 6.65
N VAL A 146 -25.35 27.77 5.91
CA VAL A 146 -24.63 28.94 5.36
C VAL A 146 -25.54 29.74 4.42
N ALA A 147 -26.32 29.07 3.57
CA ALA A 147 -27.27 29.74 2.68
C ALA A 147 -28.42 30.44 3.44
N GLN A 148 -28.88 29.86 4.55
CA GLN A 148 -29.87 30.48 5.44
C GLN A 148 -29.29 31.73 6.12
N LEU A 149 -28.11 31.62 6.74
CA LEU A 149 -27.44 32.75 7.39
C LEU A 149 -27.07 33.87 6.41
N GLN A 150 -26.74 33.52 5.16
CA GLN A 150 -26.50 34.50 4.10
C GLN A 150 -27.76 35.34 3.84
N ARG A 151 -28.93 34.71 3.73
CA ARG A 151 -30.22 35.43 3.57
C ARG A 151 -30.54 36.30 4.77
N GLU A 152 -30.34 35.78 5.99
CA GLU A 152 -30.56 36.56 7.21
C GLU A 152 -29.65 37.79 7.27
N CYS A 153 -28.38 37.67 6.88
CA CYS A 153 -27.44 38.80 6.80
C CYS A 153 -27.90 39.85 5.77
N GLU A 154 -28.39 39.43 4.60
CA GLU A 154 -28.95 40.32 3.58
C GLU A 154 -30.17 41.09 4.11
N ASP A 155 -31.07 40.42 4.84
CA ASP A 155 -32.23 41.05 5.46
C ASP A 155 -31.85 42.06 6.56
N PHE A 156 -30.88 41.73 7.42
CA PHE A 156 -30.36 42.66 8.44
C PHE A 156 -29.68 43.87 7.81
N LEU A 157 -28.91 43.68 6.74
CA LEU A 157 -28.28 44.77 6.01
C LEU A 157 -29.32 45.71 5.41
N GLY A 158 -30.39 45.15 4.82
CA GLY A 158 -31.54 45.93 4.33
C GLY A 158 -32.15 46.82 5.42
N LYS A 159 -32.42 46.25 6.60
CA LYS A 159 -32.97 46.98 7.75
C LYS A 159 -32.00 48.05 8.29
N ILE A 160 -30.70 47.78 8.32
CA ILE A 160 -29.69 48.75 8.77
C ILE A 160 -29.63 49.94 7.80
N VAL A 161 -29.67 49.68 6.48
CA VAL A 161 -29.66 50.74 5.46
C VAL A 161 -30.91 51.62 5.57
N GLU A 162 -32.09 50.99 5.72
CA GLU A 162 -33.36 51.71 5.89
C GLU A 162 -33.35 52.58 7.15
N GLN A 163 -32.97 52.02 8.30
CA GLN A 163 -32.92 52.76 9.57
C GLN A 163 -31.84 53.85 9.56
N LYS A 164 -30.69 53.62 8.93
CA LYS A 164 -29.62 54.62 8.79
C LYS A 164 -30.06 55.81 7.94
N ASN A 165 -30.80 55.56 6.86
CA ASN A 165 -31.35 56.64 6.03
C ASN A 165 -32.38 57.47 6.82
N SER A 166 -33.29 56.81 7.55
CA SER A 166 -34.26 57.48 8.42
C SER A 166 -33.60 58.29 9.55
N ALA A 167 -32.54 57.76 10.16
CA ALA A 167 -31.77 58.46 11.19
C ALA A 167 -31.06 59.70 10.65
N SER A 168 -30.42 59.61 9.48
CA SER A 168 -29.74 60.73 8.81
C SER A 168 -30.73 61.86 8.46
N GLU A 169 -31.92 61.50 7.98
CA GLU A 169 -32.96 62.48 7.66
C GLU A 169 -33.49 63.20 8.92
N ARG A 170 -33.75 62.45 10.00
CA ARG A 170 -34.10 63.04 11.31
C ARG A 170 -32.98 63.87 11.90
N GLU A 171 -31.72 63.45 11.76
CA GLU A 171 -30.55 64.20 12.23
C GLU A 171 -30.44 65.56 11.56
N ARG A 172 -30.63 65.60 10.24
CA ARG A 172 -30.66 66.85 9.48
C ARG A 172 -31.79 67.77 9.93
N GLN A 173 -32.97 67.22 10.23
CA GLN A 173 -34.11 67.99 10.76
C GLN A 173 -33.83 68.53 12.16
N VAL A 174 -33.30 67.73 13.08
CA VAL A 174 -32.98 68.13 14.46
C VAL A 174 -31.86 69.18 14.49
N GLN A 175 -30.83 69.04 13.64
CA GLN A 175 -29.78 70.06 13.51
C GLN A 175 -30.33 71.40 12.99
N ALA A 176 -31.16 71.37 11.94
CA ALA A 176 -31.79 72.57 11.40
C ALA A 176 -32.73 73.25 12.43
N PHE A 177 -33.46 72.45 13.22
CA PHE A 177 -34.33 72.94 14.28
C PHE A 177 -33.53 73.56 15.44
N GLY A 178 -32.38 72.96 15.80
CA GLY A 178 -31.48 73.47 16.83
C GLY A 178 -30.84 74.82 16.47
N VAL A 179 -30.41 75.01 15.21
CA VAL A 179 -29.86 76.30 14.73
C VAL A 179 -30.90 77.42 14.84
N ARG A 180 -32.15 77.16 14.44
CA ARG A 180 -33.25 78.15 14.52
C ARG A 180 -33.58 78.53 15.97
N ILE A 181 -33.60 77.57 16.89
CA ILE A 181 -33.85 77.85 18.31
C ILE A 181 -32.70 78.67 18.92
N GLY A 182 -31.44 78.39 18.55
CA GLY A 182 -30.29 79.20 18.98
C GLY A 182 -30.35 80.67 18.53
N GLU A 183 -30.83 80.93 17.31
CA GLU A 183 -31.06 82.30 16.83
C GLU A 183 -32.18 83.03 17.62
N GLU A 184 -33.25 82.32 17.98
CA GLU A 184 -34.34 82.85 18.81
C GLU A 184 -33.88 83.12 20.26
N GLU A 185 -32.97 82.31 20.80
CA GLU A 185 -32.37 82.49 22.14
C GLU A 185 -31.54 83.78 22.23
N ILE A 186 -30.71 84.04 21.21
CA ILE A 186 -29.91 85.28 21.11
C ILE A 186 -30.82 86.51 21.01
N ARG A 187 -31.94 86.41 20.29
CA ARG A 187 -32.95 87.48 20.21
C ARG A 187 -33.64 87.75 21.55
N CYS A 188 -33.93 86.71 22.33
CA CYS A 188 -34.51 86.88 23.66
C CYS A 188 -33.53 87.58 24.63
N GLN A 189 -32.23 87.25 24.56
CA GLN A 189 -31.20 87.87 25.39
C GLN A 189 -30.98 89.36 25.06
N THR A 190 -31.05 89.74 23.79
CA THR A 190 -30.94 91.16 23.38
C THR A 190 -32.12 92.00 23.85
N ILE A 191 -33.34 91.45 23.88
CA ILE A 191 -34.53 92.13 24.43
C ILE A 191 -34.40 92.33 25.95
N ALA A 192 -33.75 91.39 26.67
CA ALA A 192 -33.49 91.51 28.10
C ALA A 192 -32.50 92.63 28.42
N ALA A 193 -31.40 92.73 27.66
CA ALA A 193 -30.38 93.76 27.86
C ALA A 193 -30.95 95.18 27.65
N ALA A 194 -31.74 95.38 26.59
CA ALA A 194 -32.35 96.67 26.26
C ALA A 194 -33.41 97.16 27.27
N ALA A 195 -34.03 96.26 28.05
CA ALA A 195 -34.98 96.64 29.09
C ALA A 195 -34.29 97.04 30.41
N HIS A 196 -33.04 96.62 30.63
CA HIS A 196 -32.30 96.89 31.86
C HIS A 196 -31.54 98.23 31.79
N GLU A 197 -30.96 98.55 30.63
CA GLU A 197 -30.16 99.75 30.41
C GLU A 197 -30.96 101.05 30.63
N GLU A 198 -32.18 101.14 30.09
CA GLU A 198 -33.02 102.35 30.19
C GLU A 198 -33.53 102.66 31.61
N LEU A 199 -33.57 101.66 32.51
CA LEU A 199 -34.05 101.84 33.88
C LEU A 199 -32.93 102.36 34.82
N THR A 200 -31.67 102.11 34.47
CA THR A 200 -30.50 102.49 35.29
C THR A 200 -30.13 103.97 35.20
N GLU A 201 -30.56 104.70 34.15
CA GLU A 201 -30.24 106.13 33.98
C GLU A 201 -30.96 107.04 35.01
N VAL A 202 -32.15 106.67 35.48
CA VAL A 202 -33.02 107.57 36.28
C VAL A 202 -33.00 107.25 37.79
N GLU A 203 -32.63 106.04 38.18
CA GLU A 203 -32.44 105.67 39.59
C GLU A 203 -31.47 106.57 40.38
N PRO A 204 -30.30 106.99 39.86
CA PRO A 204 -29.38 107.83 40.63
C PRO A 204 -29.90 109.25 40.88
N LEU A 205 -30.78 109.78 40.01
CA LEU A 205 -31.40 111.09 40.20
C LEU A 205 -32.44 111.07 41.34
N LEU A 206 -33.16 109.96 41.48
CA LEU A 206 -34.14 109.75 42.54
C LEU A 206 -33.48 109.53 43.91
N ILE A 207 -32.34 108.82 43.96
CA ILE A 207 -31.55 108.64 45.18
C ILE A 207 -31.04 109.99 45.70
N LYS A 208 -30.41 110.80 44.83
CA LYS A 208 -29.93 112.15 45.19
C LYS A 208 -31.04 113.07 45.71
N ALA A 209 -32.26 112.93 45.19
CA ALA A 209 -33.38 113.75 45.61
C ALA A 209 -34.00 113.30 46.94
N ASN A 210 -33.96 111.99 47.26
CA ASN A 210 -34.33 111.47 48.58
C ASN A 210 -33.32 111.86 49.66
N GLU A 211 -32.01 111.81 49.36
CA GLU A 211 -30.95 112.26 50.27
C GLU A 211 -31.12 113.74 50.65
N ALA A 212 -31.51 114.59 49.69
CA ALA A 212 -31.77 116.01 49.94
C ALA A 212 -32.97 116.25 50.89
N LEU A 213 -33.95 115.33 50.95
CA LEU A 213 -35.07 115.41 51.90
C LEU A 213 -34.69 114.97 53.31
N GLU A 214 -33.79 113.99 53.46
CA GLU A 214 -33.32 113.51 54.77
C GLU A 214 -32.48 114.56 55.52
N GLN A 215 -31.84 115.47 54.80
CA GLN A 215 -31.03 116.55 55.39
C GLN A 215 -31.86 117.71 55.99
N LEU A 216 -33.18 117.73 55.81
CA LEU A 216 -34.06 118.78 56.37
C LEU A 216 -34.31 118.55 57.87
N THR A 217 -34.13 119.59 58.69
CA THR A 217 -34.36 119.52 60.14
C THR A 217 -35.75 120.01 60.54
N LYS A 218 -36.26 119.57 61.71
CA LYS A 218 -37.57 120.01 62.25
C LYS A 218 -37.72 121.54 62.39
N ARG A 219 -36.60 122.27 62.48
CA ARG A 219 -36.60 123.74 62.54
C ARG A 219 -36.97 124.35 61.18
N ASP A 220 -36.44 123.81 60.08
CA ASP A 220 -36.65 124.32 58.72
C ASP A 220 -38.11 124.13 58.26
N ILE A 221 -38.75 123.02 58.65
CA ILE A 221 -40.18 122.77 58.42
C ILE A 221 -41.05 123.67 59.32
N GLY A 222 -40.59 123.92 60.55
CA GLY A 222 -41.25 124.85 61.49
C GLY A 222 -41.30 126.28 60.95
N GLU A 223 -40.25 126.73 60.25
CA GLU A 223 -40.17 128.04 59.60
C GLU A 223 -41.23 128.20 58.50
N VAL A 224 -41.38 127.19 57.64
CA VAL A 224 -42.40 127.19 56.57
C VAL A 224 -43.83 127.12 57.15
N LYS A 225 -44.02 126.43 58.29
CA LYS A 225 -45.31 126.34 58.98
C LYS A 225 -45.71 127.66 59.68
N ALA A 226 -44.75 128.45 60.15
CA ALA A 226 -45.00 129.67 60.91
C ALA A 226 -45.56 130.82 60.04
N TYR A 227 -45.53 130.72 58.71
CA TYR A 227 -46.11 131.74 57.84
C TYR A 227 -47.63 131.87 58.03
N VAL A 228 -48.06 133.12 58.29
CA VAL A 228 -49.48 133.53 58.33
C VAL A 228 -49.98 133.80 56.90
N HIS A 229 -49.13 134.41 56.05
CA HIS A 229 -49.31 134.47 54.60
C HIS A 229 -48.00 134.03 53.91
N PRO A 230 -47.96 132.89 53.19
CA PRO A 230 -46.73 132.37 52.60
C PRO A 230 -46.30 133.17 51.35
N PRO A 231 -44.98 133.23 51.05
CA PRO A 231 -44.50 133.71 49.75
C PRO A 231 -45.06 132.85 48.60
N SER A 232 -45.41 133.48 47.47
CA SER A 232 -46.08 132.81 46.33
C SER A 232 -45.32 131.58 45.80
N GLN A 233 -43.98 131.59 45.88
CA GLN A 233 -43.12 130.48 45.46
C GLN A 233 -43.28 129.23 46.35
N VAL A 234 -43.40 129.41 47.67
CA VAL A 234 -43.56 128.31 48.63
C VAL A 234 -44.96 127.71 48.53
N GLU A 235 -45.97 128.55 48.31
CA GLU A 235 -47.36 128.11 48.10
C GLU A 235 -47.48 127.23 46.84
N LYS A 236 -46.82 127.60 45.73
CA LYS A 236 -46.81 126.79 44.50
C LYS A 236 -46.12 125.44 44.67
N VAL A 237 -44.99 125.35 45.38
CA VAL A 237 -44.31 124.06 45.67
C VAL A 237 -45.19 123.16 46.52
N MET A 238 -45.87 123.71 47.53
CA MET A 238 -46.76 122.92 48.38
C MET A 238 -48.01 122.46 47.64
N LYS A 239 -48.57 123.28 46.73
CA LYS A 239 -49.64 122.85 45.82
C LYS A 239 -49.19 121.70 44.92
N ALA A 240 -47.99 121.78 44.33
CA ALA A 240 -47.42 120.69 43.54
C ALA A 240 -47.26 119.40 44.37
N LEU A 241 -46.81 119.52 45.62
CA LEU A 241 -46.70 118.38 46.54
C LEU A 241 -48.05 117.77 46.92
N MET A 242 -49.10 118.58 47.11
CA MET A 242 -50.46 118.08 47.36
C MET A 242 -51.04 117.39 46.12
N ILE A 243 -50.78 117.90 44.91
CA ILE A 243 -51.19 117.27 43.65
C ILE A 243 -50.51 115.90 43.47
N LEU A 244 -49.22 115.79 43.79
CA LEU A 244 -48.50 114.51 43.76
C LEU A 244 -49.08 113.48 44.75
N LYS A 245 -49.51 113.93 45.94
CA LYS A 245 -50.17 113.09 46.96
C LYS A 245 -51.67 112.85 46.72
N GLY A 246 -52.24 113.45 45.67
CA GLY A 246 -53.67 113.31 45.33
C GLY A 246 -54.65 114.03 46.27
N LYS A 247 -54.20 115.05 47.01
CA LYS A 247 -55.01 115.83 47.98
C LYS A 247 -55.48 117.18 47.42
N GLU A 248 -56.38 117.88 48.12
CA GLU A 248 -56.93 119.20 47.72
C GLU A 248 -55.86 120.31 47.75
N ASP A 249 -55.96 121.28 46.83
CA ASP A 249 -54.93 122.26 46.48
C ASP A 249 -54.94 123.55 47.32
N THR A 250 -55.41 123.45 48.57
CA THR A 250 -55.51 124.58 49.49
C THR A 250 -54.33 124.63 50.47
N TRP A 251 -53.90 125.85 50.84
CA TRP A 251 -52.80 126.05 51.80
C TRP A 251 -53.11 125.49 53.20
N GLU A 252 -54.39 125.48 53.60
CA GLU A 252 -54.83 124.91 54.88
C GLU A 252 -54.56 123.40 54.98
N GLU A 253 -54.80 122.67 53.89
CA GLU A 253 -54.51 121.24 53.77
C GLU A 253 -52.99 120.98 53.81
N ALA A 254 -52.22 121.80 53.10
CA ALA A 254 -50.75 121.73 53.13
C ALA A 254 -50.18 122.01 54.53
N LYS A 255 -50.79 122.92 55.29
CA LYS A 255 -50.40 123.24 56.67
C LYS A 255 -50.69 122.10 57.65
N LYS A 256 -51.78 121.33 57.44
CA LYS A 256 -52.06 120.09 58.20
C LYS A 256 -51.00 119.02 57.91
N ASP A 257 -50.61 118.84 56.65
CA ASP A 257 -49.59 117.85 56.27
C ASP A 257 -48.19 118.22 56.77
N LEU A 258 -47.84 119.51 56.80
CA LEU A 258 -46.58 120.02 57.38
C LEU A 258 -46.55 119.92 58.92
N ALA A 259 -47.70 119.84 59.58
CA ALA A 259 -47.77 119.66 61.03
C ALA A 259 -47.49 118.21 61.48
N ASN A 260 -47.47 117.26 60.55
CA ASN A 260 -47.32 115.85 60.86
C ASN A 260 -45.85 115.48 61.13
N VAL A 261 -45.59 114.78 62.23
CA VAL A 261 -44.22 114.51 62.73
C VAL A 261 -43.43 113.60 61.79
N ASP A 262 -44.10 112.78 60.97
CA ASP A 262 -43.52 111.83 60.01
C ASP A 262 -43.61 112.26 58.52
N PHE A 263 -43.81 113.56 58.25
CA PHE A 263 -43.95 114.09 56.89
C PHE A 263 -42.81 113.68 55.94
N ILE A 264 -41.54 113.81 56.38
CA ILE A 264 -40.36 113.46 55.56
C ILE A 264 -40.31 111.96 55.22
N LYS A 265 -40.57 111.07 56.19
CA LYS A 265 -40.57 109.61 55.97
C LYS A 265 -41.64 109.16 54.99
N THR A 266 -42.78 109.85 54.98
CA THR A 266 -43.89 109.57 54.06
C THR A 266 -43.53 109.91 52.61
N LEU A 267 -42.65 110.90 52.39
CA LEU A 267 -42.13 111.24 51.06
C LEU A 267 -41.07 110.22 50.60
N ILE A 268 -40.16 109.81 51.47
CA ILE A 268 -39.12 108.82 51.11
C ILE A 268 -39.73 107.46 50.73
N LYS A 269 -40.79 107.03 51.43
CA LYS A 269 -41.50 105.76 51.15
C LYS A 269 -42.62 105.88 50.12
N PHE A 270 -42.65 106.96 49.33
CA PHE A 270 -43.71 107.15 48.34
C PHE A 270 -43.64 106.07 47.23
N PRO A 271 -44.77 105.43 46.86
CA PRO A 271 -44.80 104.41 45.82
C PRO A 271 -44.49 105.04 44.46
N LYS A 272 -43.21 104.93 44.06
CA LYS A 272 -42.64 105.52 42.84
C LYS A 272 -43.11 104.87 41.54
N ASP A 273 -43.66 103.66 41.61
CA ASP A 273 -44.07 102.85 40.45
C ASP A 273 -45.56 103.05 40.07
N ASP A 274 -46.38 103.69 40.91
CA ASP A 274 -47.85 103.69 40.79
C ASP A 274 -48.46 105.11 40.58
N ILE A 275 -47.75 105.96 39.83
CA ILE A 275 -48.17 107.34 39.54
C ILE A 275 -48.99 107.38 38.24
N THR A 276 -50.23 107.86 38.31
CA THR A 276 -51.12 107.92 37.14
C THR A 276 -50.76 109.02 36.14
N ASP A 277 -51.10 108.80 34.86
CA ASP A 277 -50.90 109.77 33.77
C ASP A 277 -51.63 111.10 34.02
N ARG A 278 -52.75 111.03 34.73
CA ARG A 278 -53.58 112.18 35.11
C ARG A 278 -52.89 113.08 36.13
N THR A 279 -52.12 112.51 37.05
CA THR A 279 -51.32 113.25 38.05
C THR A 279 -50.09 113.92 37.44
N LEU A 280 -49.40 113.26 36.49
CA LEU A 280 -48.23 113.85 35.79
C LEU A 280 -48.62 115.07 34.94
N ARG A 281 -49.71 114.98 34.17
CA ARG A 281 -50.20 116.12 33.36
C ARG A 281 -50.64 117.31 34.20
N ARG A 282 -51.21 117.09 35.40
CA ARG A 282 -51.58 118.17 36.33
C ARG A 282 -50.36 118.85 36.96
N MET A 283 -49.23 118.16 37.08
CA MET A 283 -47.98 118.71 37.64
C MET A 283 -47.13 119.45 36.60
N GLN A 284 -47.31 119.17 35.32
CA GLN A 284 -46.51 119.69 34.22
C GLN A 284 -46.44 121.24 34.13
N PRO A 285 -47.51 122.01 34.42
CA PRO A 285 -47.45 123.47 34.48
C PRO A 285 -46.55 124.00 35.61
N PHE A 286 -46.41 123.26 36.72
CA PHE A 286 -45.64 123.68 37.90
C PHE A 286 -44.14 123.41 37.77
N ILE A 287 -43.76 122.40 36.99
CA ILE A 287 -42.35 122.06 36.73
C ILE A 287 -41.73 122.97 35.64
N ASN A 288 -42.54 123.43 34.70
CA ASN A 288 -42.10 124.28 33.58
C ASN A 288 -42.07 125.79 33.92
N ASP A 289 -42.54 126.19 35.11
CA ASP A 289 -42.56 127.59 35.55
C ASP A 289 -41.11 128.05 35.87
N MET A 290 -40.57 129.02 35.12
CA MET A 290 -39.15 129.44 35.20
C MET A 290 -38.73 130.03 36.58
N GLU A 291 -39.70 130.37 37.43
CA GLU A 291 -39.44 130.83 38.81
C GLU A 291 -39.21 129.67 39.81
N LEU A 292 -39.53 128.42 39.44
CA LEU A 292 -39.47 127.21 40.28
C LEU A 292 -38.19 126.37 40.03
N VAL A 293 -37.03 127.00 40.16
CA VAL A 293 -35.72 126.34 40.09
C VAL A 293 -35.18 126.12 41.52
N PRO A 294 -34.67 124.92 41.87
CA PRO A 294 -34.18 124.64 43.22
C PRO A 294 -33.15 125.66 43.74
N GLU A 295 -32.30 126.21 42.87
CA GLU A 295 -31.28 127.20 43.23
C GLU A 295 -31.87 128.57 43.61
N LYS A 296 -32.94 129.01 42.94
CA LYS A 296 -33.61 130.29 43.25
C LYS A 296 -34.54 130.18 44.46
N LEU A 297 -35.07 129.00 44.76
CA LEU A 297 -35.85 128.80 45.99
C LEU A 297 -34.99 128.67 47.24
N LYS A 298 -33.71 128.29 47.12
CA LYS A 298 -32.80 128.12 48.26
C LYS A 298 -32.53 129.43 49.00
N THR A 299 -32.67 130.58 48.33
CA THR A 299 -32.55 131.91 48.95
C THR A 299 -33.79 132.33 49.73
N VAL A 300 -34.96 131.72 49.45
CA VAL A 300 -36.24 132.01 50.11
C VAL A 300 -36.56 130.98 51.20
N SER A 301 -36.30 129.69 50.94
CA SER A 301 -36.40 128.61 51.92
C SER A 301 -35.65 127.37 51.44
N SER A 302 -34.73 126.86 52.26
CA SER A 302 -34.00 125.61 52.01
C SER A 302 -34.94 124.39 51.90
N ALA A 303 -35.99 124.36 52.73
CA ALA A 303 -36.98 123.29 52.75
C ALA A 303 -37.81 123.22 51.46
N ALA A 304 -38.20 124.37 50.89
CA ALA A 304 -38.96 124.39 49.65
C ALA A 304 -38.12 123.96 48.43
N SER A 305 -36.81 124.25 48.45
CA SER A 305 -35.86 123.82 47.40
C SER A 305 -35.69 122.29 47.36
N ALA A 306 -35.51 121.65 48.51
CA ALA A 306 -35.37 120.20 48.60
C ALA A 306 -36.66 119.46 48.17
N LEU A 307 -37.84 119.97 48.56
CA LEU A 307 -39.12 119.42 48.11
C LEU A 307 -39.31 119.56 46.59
N CYS A 308 -38.89 120.67 45.98
CA CYS A 308 -38.96 120.86 44.53
C CYS A 308 -38.04 119.90 43.76
N THR A 309 -36.81 119.68 44.22
CA THR A 309 -35.86 118.73 43.61
C THR A 309 -36.42 117.30 43.64
N TRP A 310 -37.06 116.90 44.73
CA TRP A 310 -37.69 115.60 44.87
C TRP A 310 -38.91 115.40 43.96
N ILE A 311 -39.79 116.39 43.87
CA ILE A 311 -40.96 116.35 42.98
C ILE A 311 -40.52 116.14 41.51
N ARG A 312 -39.44 116.81 41.07
CA ARG A 312 -38.89 116.66 39.71
C ARG A 312 -38.26 115.29 39.46
N ALA A 313 -37.60 114.71 40.45
CA ALA A 313 -36.98 113.38 40.30
C ALA A 313 -38.02 112.25 40.19
N ILE A 314 -39.13 112.35 40.92
CA ILE A 314 -40.22 111.38 40.86
C ILE A 314 -40.96 111.43 39.52
N GLU A 315 -41.17 112.62 38.95
CA GLU A 315 -41.79 112.79 37.63
C GLU A 315 -40.95 112.13 36.53
N SER A 316 -39.63 112.32 36.56
CA SER A 316 -38.70 111.70 35.61
C SER A 316 -38.72 110.16 35.69
N TYR A 317 -38.72 109.58 36.90
CA TYR A 317 -38.78 108.13 37.11
C TYR A 317 -40.09 107.52 36.61
N ALA A 318 -41.23 108.13 36.92
CA ALA A 318 -42.54 107.66 36.48
C ALA A 318 -42.69 107.66 34.95
N ARG A 319 -42.04 108.61 34.26
CA ARG A 319 -42.04 108.67 32.78
C ARG A 319 -41.25 107.52 32.15
N VAL A 320 -40.07 107.19 32.69
CA VAL A 320 -39.20 106.14 32.14
C VAL A 320 -39.73 104.74 32.46
N TYR A 321 -40.27 104.51 33.66
CA TYR A 321 -40.85 103.21 34.04
C TYR A 321 -41.92 102.70 33.07
N ARG A 322 -42.73 103.61 32.52
CA ARG A 322 -43.82 103.28 31.57
C ARG A 322 -43.32 102.87 30.18
N ILE A 323 -42.10 103.24 29.81
CA ILE A 323 -41.45 102.81 28.57
C ILE A 323 -40.93 101.37 28.73
N VAL A 324 -40.49 100.99 29.93
CA VAL A 324 -39.91 99.66 30.20
C VAL A 324 -40.96 98.57 30.45
N GLN A 325 -42.13 98.91 30.99
CA GLN A 325 -43.22 97.95 31.26
C GLN A 325 -43.60 97.04 30.05
N PRO A 326 -43.88 97.57 28.84
CA PRO A 326 -44.20 96.72 27.69
C PRO A 326 -43.01 95.87 27.19
N LYS A 327 -41.76 96.27 27.47
CA LYS A 327 -40.57 95.48 27.11
C LYS A 327 -40.40 94.25 28.03
N LYS A 328 -40.72 94.38 29.33
CA LYS A 328 -40.71 93.24 30.28
C LYS A 328 -41.75 92.18 29.93
N GLU A 329 -42.97 92.57 29.55
CA GLU A 329 -44.01 91.61 29.13
C GLU A 329 -43.64 90.88 27.83
N ARG A 330 -43.04 91.59 26.86
CA ARG A 330 -42.54 90.96 25.62
C ARG A 330 -41.43 89.95 25.90
N TYR A 331 -40.54 90.25 26.83
CA TYR A 331 -39.50 89.31 27.27
C TYR A 331 -40.07 88.03 27.90
N HIS A 332 -41.06 88.15 28.80
CA HIS A 332 -41.68 86.98 29.42
C HIS A 332 -42.41 86.07 28.43
N LYS A 333 -43.11 86.64 27.44
CA LYS A 333 -43.75 85.85 26.37
C LYS A 333 -42.71 85.13 25.51
N ALA A 334 -41.64 85.81 25.11
CA ALA A 334 -40.59 85.22 24.30
C ALA A 334 -39.84 84.09 25.05
N LEU A 335 -39.64 84.22 26.37
CA LEU A 335 -39.03 83.19 27.21
C LEU A 335 -39.90 81.91 27.29
N PHE A 336 -41.21 82.07 27.41
CA PHE A 336 -42.14 80.94 27.46
C PHE A 336 -42.15 80.15 26.15
N GLU A 337 -42.25 80.86 25.01
CA GLU A 337 -42.19 80.26 23.67
C GLU A 337 -40.85 79.56 23.40
N LEU A 338 -39.74 80.13 23.87
CA LEU A 338 -38.40 79.54 23.77
C LEU A 338 -38.33 78.20 24.53
N ASN A 339 -38.85 78.16 25.76
CA ASN A 339 -38.80 76.97 26.61
C ASN A 339 -39.62 75.80 26.03
N GLU A 340 -40.80 76.08 25.46
CA GLU A 340 -41.59 75.05 24.76
C GLU A 340 -40.83 74.46 23.57
N LYS A 341 -40.19 75.31 22.76
CA LYS A 341 -39.39 74.85 21.61
C LYS A 341 -38.11 74.10 22.03
N GLN A 342 -37.47 74.50 23.13
CA GLN A 342 -36.31 73.79 23.69
C GLN A 342 -36.68 72.38 24.19
N ASN A 343 -37.83 72.22 24.87
CA ASN A 343 -38.33 70.90 25.28
C ASN A 343 -38.62 69.99 24.09
N LEU A 344 -39.22 70.52 23.01
CA LEU A 344 -39.45 69.78 21.76
C LEU A 344 -38.14 69.35 21.08
N LEU A 345 -37.11 70.20 21.11
CA LEU A 345 -35.78 69.87 20.60
C LEU A 345 -35.14 68.73 21.42
N GLU A 346 -35.29 68.74 22.73
CA GLU A 346 -34.78 67.70 23.62
C GLU A 346 -35.48 66.36 23.42
N GLN A 347 -36.81 66.36 23.26
CA GLN A 347 -37.59 65.17 22.87
C GLN A 347 -37.11 64.60 21.54
N SER A 348 -36.94 65.45 20.52
CA SER A 348 -36.48 65.02 19.19
C SER A 348 -35.04 64.47 19.23
N LYS A 349 -34.17 65.03 20.07
CA LYS A 349 -32.80 64.51 20.31
C LYS A 349 -32.83 63.14 20.98
N ASN A 350 -33.72 62.92 21.95
CA ASN A 350 -33.87 61.63 22.62
C ASN A 350 -34.41 60.54 21.69
N GLU A 351 -35.35 60.89 20.80
CA GLU A 351 -35.82 59.97 19.76
C GLU A 351 -34.70 59.58 18.79
N LEU A 352 -33.86 60.54 18.40
CA LEU A 352 -32.70 60.30 17.55
C LEU A 352 -31.67 59.39 18.23
N LEU A 353 -31.39 59.61 19.52
CA LEU A 353 -30.51 58.75 20.33
C LEU A 353 -31.06 57.31 20.39
N ASN A 354 -32.36 57.14 20.56
CA ASN A 354 -33.00 55.82 20.57
C ASN A 354 -32.88 55.10 19.23
N ILE A 355 -32.98 55.82 18.10
CA ILE A 355 -32.78 55.24 16.77
C ILE A 355 -31.30 54.88 16.56
N GLN A 356 -30.36 55.74 16.98
CA GLN A 356 -28.93 55.45 16.92
C GLN A 356 -28.57 54.20 17.75
N ASN A 357 -29.09 54.07 18.97
CA ASN A 357 -28.90 52.88 19.81
C ASN A 357 -29.49 51.61 19.16
N LYS A 358 -30.63 51.71 18.47
CA LYS A 358 -31.20 50.58 17.71
C LYS A 358 -30.32 50.19 16.52
N ILE A 359 -29.76 51.17 15.81
CA ILE A 359 -28.82 50.93 14.69
C ILE A 359 -27.54 50.26 15.21
N GLU A 360 -26.98 50.71 16.34
CA GLU A 360 -25.80 50.07 16.93
C GLU A 360 -26.06 48.61 17.35
N LYS A 361 -27.21 48.34 17.98
CA LYS A 361 -27.61 46.96 18.30
C LYS A 361 -27.72 46.09 17.04
N LEU A 362 -28.42 46.58 16.01
CA LEU A 362 -28.55 45.87 14.74
C LEU A 362 -27.18 45.65 14.04
N ARG A 363 -26.25 46.61 14.14
CA ARG A 363 -24.88 46.45 13.64
C ARG A 363 -24.12 45.37 14.40
N LEU A 364 -24.19 45.35 15.73
CA LEU A 364 -23.55 44.33 16.55
C LEU A 364 -24.09 42.93 16.23
N ASP A 365 -25.41 42.80 16.12
CA ASP A 365 -26.05 41.53 15.76
C ASP A 365 -25.65 41.08 14.34
N TYR A 366 -25.57 42.02 13.38
CA TYR A 366 -25.09 41.76 12.02
C TYR A 366 -23.62 41.32 12.00
N GLU A 367 -22.74 41.97 12.77
CA GLU A 367 -21.33 41.57 12.87
C GLU A 367 -21.16 40.18 13.49
N LEU A 368 -21.96 39.84 14.51
CA LEU A 368 -21.98 38.50 15.09
C LEU A 368 -22.43 37.46 14.07
N LYS A 369 -23.52 37.73 13.33
CA LYS A 369 -24.05 36.84 12.30
C LYS A 369 -23.11 36.66 11.11
N ILE A 370 -22.40 37.70 10.70
CA ILE A 370 -21.33 37.58 9.69
C ILE A 370 -20.21 36.69 10.21
N LYS A 371 -19.75 36.86 11.45
CA LYS A 371 -18.69 36.02 12.00
C LYS A 371 -19.12 34.55 12.07
N GLU A 372 -20.36 34.27 12.49
CA GLU A 372 -20.93 32.92 12.45
C GLU A 372 -20.98 32.36 11.03
N LYS A 373 -21.45 33.15 10.06
CA LYS A 373 -21.50 32.76 8.65
C LYS A 373 -20.10 32.49 8.08
N ASP A 374 -19.14 33.39 8.29
CA ASP A 374 -17.77 33.25 7.78
C ASP A 374 -17.04 32.06 8.40
N THR A 375 -17.25 31.80 9.70
CA THR A 375 -16.70 30.60 10.35
C THR A 375 -17.34 29.32 9.81
N LEU A 376 -18.66 29.28 9.65
CA LEU A 376 -19.36 28.14 9.05
C LEU A 376 -18.96 27.92 7.59
N GLN A 377 -18.76 29.00 6.82
CA GLN A 377 -18.35 28.92 5.43
C GLN A 377 -16.92 28.42 5.29
N ARG A 378 -15.97 28.89 6.11
CA ARG A 378 -14.61 28.32 6.16
C ARG A 378 -14.65 26.83 6.50
N ASN A 379 -15.41 26.45 7.52
CA ASN A 379 -15.56 25.05 7.91
C ASN A 379 -16.19 24.20 6.78
N ALA A 380 -17.15 24.75 6.02
CA ALA A 380 -17.76 24.09 4.88
C ALA A 380 -16.79 23.93 3.70
N ASP A 381 -15.98 24.95 3.42
CA ASP A 381 -14.98 24.91 2.35
C ASP A 381 -13.84 23.92 2.68
N GLU A 382 -13.37 23.92 3.94
CA GLU A 382 -12.39 22.95 4.43
C GLU A 382 -12.91 21.52 4.36
N THR A 383 -14.16 21.29 4.79
CA THR A 383 -14.80 19.96 4.69
C THR A 383 -15.05 19.56 3.24
N ALA A 384 -15.35 20.48 2.32
CA ALA A 384 -15.48 20.19 0.89
C ALA A 384 -14.14 19.79 0.26
N MET A 385 -13.04 20.52 0.56
CA MET A 385 -11.70 20.15 0.11
C MET A 385 -11.22 18.82 0.70
N PHE A 386 -11.60 18.55 1.95
CA PHE A 386 -11.35 17.26 2.59
C PHE A 386 -12.12 16.14 1.89
N LEU A 387 -13.38 16.36 1.55
CA LEU A 387 -14.23 15.37 0.90
C LEU A 387 -13.76 15.06 -0.53
N ASP A 388 -13.37 16.06 -1.32
CA ASP A 388 -12.80 15.86 -2.66
C ASP A 388 -11.53 14.99 -2.63
N ARG A 389 -10.65 15.22 -1.64
CA ARG A 389 -9.47 14.36 -1.43
C ARG A 389 -9.88 12.94 -1.03
N ALA A 390 -10.86 12.82 -0.14
CA ALA A 390 -11.35 11.53 0.34
C ALA A 390 -12.01 10.69 -0.76
N THR A 391 -12.80 11.32 -1.65
CA THR A 391 -13.42 10.64 -2.80
C THR A 391 -12.38 10.18 -3.80
N LYS A 392 -11.37 11.00 -4.12
CA LYS A 392 -10.26 10.60 -5.00
C LYS A 392 -9.47 9.42 -4.44
N LEU A 393 -9.24 9.41 -3.12
CA LEU A 393 -8.60 8.28 -2.44
C LEU A 393 -9.47 7.02 -2.52
N LEU A 394 -10.78 7.14 -2.26
CA LEU A 394 -11.71 6.01 -2.35
C LEU A 394 -11.79 5.43 -3.77
N ASP A 395 -11.87 6.27 -4.80
CA ASP A 395 -11.86 5.83 -6.19
C ASP A 395 -10.53 5.13 -6.54
N GLY A 396 -9.42 5.64 -6.02
CA GLY A 396 -8.10 5.03 -6.16
C GLY A 396 -8.00 3.64 -5.53
N VAL A 397 -8.57 3.47 -4.35
CA VAL A 397 -8.52 2.21 -3.59
C VAL A 397 -9.66 1.24 -3.99
N ALA A 398 -10.74 1.72 -4.62
CA ALA A 398 -11.86 0.89 -5.05
C ALA A 398 -11.43 -0.16 -6.10
N GLU A 399 -10.59 0.20 -7.06
CA GLU A 399 -9.99 -0.74 -8.03
C GLU A 399 -9.14 -1.81 -7.33
N LYS A 400 -8.45 -1.44 -6.24
CA LYS A 400 -7.65 -2.39 -5.45
C LYS A 400 -8.49 -3.30 -4.58
N ARG A 401 -9.59 -2.78 -4.03
CA ARG A 401 -10.53 -3.57 -3.24
C ARG A 401 -11.11 -4.72 -4.04
N THR A 402 -11.52 -4.51 -5.29
CA THR A 402 -12.04 -5.61 -6.12
C THR A 402 -10.98 -6.70 -6.35
N ILE A 403 -9.72 -6.30 -6.56
CA ILE A 403 -8.59 -7.23 -6.67
C ILE A 403 -8.37 -7.96 -5.33
N TRP A 404 -8.39 -7.27 -4.20
CA TRP A 404 -8.24 -7.89 -2.89
C TRP A 404 -9.39 -8.83 -2.54
N ASP A 405 -10.62 -8.51 -2.91
CA ASP A 405 -11.77 -9.41 -2.73
C ASP A 405 -11.59 -10.67 -3.58
N MET A 406 -11.17 -10.54 -4.85
CA MET A 406 -10.84 -11.69 -5.71
C MET A 406 -9.69 -12.52 -5.14
N THR A 407 -8.61 -11.88 -4.70
CA THR A 407 -7.44 -12.55 -4.14
C THR A 407 -7.76 -13.19 -2.78
N SER A 408 -8.55 -12.54 -1.94
CA SER A 408 -9.02 -13.07 -0.65
C SER A 408 -9.88 -14.32 -0.86
N ASN A 409 -10.78 -14.31 -1.86
CA ASN A 409 -11.55 -15.49 -2.25
C ASN A 409 -10.65 -16.63 -2.76
N LYS A 410 -9.66 -16.32 -3.60
CA LYS A 410 -8.66 -17.31 -4.05
C LYS A 410 -7.82 -17.87 -2.89
N LEU A 411 -7.42 -17.04 -1.93
CA LEU A 411 -6.70 -17.49 -0.74
C LEU A 411 -7.57 -18.39 0.14
N LYS A 412 -8.88 -18.11 0.22
CA LYS A 412 -9.85 -18.97 0.91
C LYS A 412 -10.00 -20.32 0.22
N GLU A 413 -10.17 -20.34 -1.11
CA GLU A 413 -10.16 -21.58 -1.89
C GLU A 413 -8.83 -22.34 -1.74
N ASN A 414 -7.70 -21.64 -1.66
CA ASN A 414 -6.39 -22.25 -1.41
C ASN A 414 -6.28 -22.83 -0.01
N LEU A 415 -6.90 -22.23 1.02
CA LEU A 415 -6.98 -22.79 2.38
C LEU A 415 -7.79 -24.09 2.39
N ASP A 416 -8.92 -24.13 1.68
CA ASP A 416 -9.76 -25.32 1.59
C ASP A 416 -9.02 -26.47 0.88
N ASN A 417 -8.28 -26.16 -0.18
CA ASN A 417 -7.47 -27.13 -0.94
C ASN A 417 -6.10 -27.44 -0.29
N LEU A 418 -5.72 -26.75 0.79
CA LEU A 418 -4.39 -26.85 1.38
C LEU A 418 -4.11 -28.24 1.92
N LEU A 419 -5.12 -28.90 2.48
CA LEU A 419 -4.98 -30.23 3.09
C LEU A 419 -4.42 -31.26 2.11
N GLY A 420 -5.02 -31.35 0.92
CA GLY A 420 -4.58 -32.25 -0.15
C GLY A 420 -3.28 -31.81 -0.81
N ASN A 421 -3.16 -30.52 -1.13
CA ASN A 421 -1.97 -29.96 -1.79
C ASN A 421 -0.70 -30.12 -0.92
N SER A 422 -0.79 -29.87 0.39
CA SER A 422 0.32 -30.09 1.32
C SER A 422 0.70 -31.56 1.45
N LEU A 423 -0.27 -32.48 1.31
CA LEU A 423 0.01 -33.91 1.39
C LEU A 423 0.79 -34.38 0.17
N LEU A 424 0.34 -34.00 -1.03
CA LEU A 424 1.03 -34.27 -2.29
C LEU A 424 2.43 -33.65 -2.31
N ALA A 425 2.55 -32.37 -1.92
CA ALA A 425 3.84 -31.69 -1.86
C ALA A 425 4.80 -32.35 -0.88
N CYS A 426 4.33 -32.73 0.31
CA CYS A 426 5.17 -33.39 1.30
C CYS A 426 5.58 -34.81 0.85
N ALA A 427 4.68 -35.54 0.19
CA ALA A 427 4.96 -36.87 -0.35
C ALA A 427 6.03 -36.77 -1.45
N PHE A 428 5.91 -35.78 -2.33
CA PHE A 428 6.88 -35.50 -3.36
C PHE A 428 8.26 -35.16 -2.76
N LEU A 429 8.32 -34.26 -1.78
CA LEU A 429 9.56 -33.88 -1.09
C LEU A 429 10.27 -35.05 -0.42
N SER A 430 9.52 -36.04 0.06
CA SER A 430 10.06 -37.13 0.86
C SER A 430 10.48 -38.35 0.04
N TYR A 431 9.83 -38.59 -1.11
CA TYR A 431 10.01 -39.82 -1.89
C TYR A 431 10.51 -39.60 -3.32
N MET A 432 10.18 -38.48 -3.97
CA MET A 432 10.34 -38.33 -5.43
C MET A 432 11.73 -37.92 -5.90
N GLY A 433 12.64 -37.60 -4.96
CA GLY A 433 14.03 -37.22 -5.24
C GLY A 433 14.77 -38.12 -6.26
N PRO A 434 14.85 -39.44 -6.06
CA PRO A 434 15.61 -40.33 -6.95
C PRO A 434 14.89 -40.69 -8.26
N PHE A 435 13.58 -40.47 -8.35
CA PHE A 435 12.77 -40.87 -9.50
C PHE A 435 12.91 -39.89 -10.68
N LEU A 436 12.68 -40.38 -11.90
CA LEU A 436 12.65 -39.58 -13.14
C LEU A 436 11.26 -38.97 -13.37
N SER A 437 11.15 -37.87 -14.13
CA SER A 437 9.87 -37.17 -14.41
C SER A 437 8.70 -38.09 -14.75
N ASN A 438 8.87 -39.03 -15.69
CA ASN A 438 7.78 -39.89 -16.15
C ASN A 438 7.13 -40.66 -14.98
N TYR A 439 7.94 -41.16 -14.04
CA TYR A 439 7.44 -41.84 -12.85
C TYR A 439 6.84 -40.85 -11.83
N ARG A 440 7.36 -39.62 -11.75
CA ARG A 440 6.82 -38.55 -10.90
C ARG A 440 5.43 -38.11 -11.38
N ASP A 441 5.27 -37.90 -12.68
CA ASP A 441 4.02 -37.48 -13.31
C ASP A 441 2.97 -38.59 -13.21
N GLU A 442 3.37 -39.85 -13.44
CA GLU A 442 2.50 -41.01 -13.27
C GLU A 442 1.99 -41.13 -11.83
N ILE A 443 2.89 -41.08 -10.84
CA ILE A 443 2.48 -41.31 -9.45
C ILE A 443 1.63 -40.18 -8.89
N ILE A 444 1.89 -38.92 -9.26
CA ILE A 444 1.08 -37.79 -8.83
C ILE A 444 -0.30 -37.85 -9.48
N HIS A 445 -0.37 -37.80 -10.82
CA HIS A 445 -1.63 -37.62 -11.53
C HIS A 445 -2.46 -38.90 -11.66
N GLN A 446 -1.81 -40.05 -11.85
CA GLN A 446 -2.54 -41.29 -12.10
C GLN A 446 -2.86 -42.08 -10.83
N ILE A 447 -2.06 -41.93 -9.77
CA ILE A 447 -2.17 -42.74 -8.55
C ILE A 447 -2.65 -41.88 -7.36
N TRP A 448 -1.90 -40.86 -6.96
CA TRP A 448 -2.20 -40.11 -5.74
C TRP A 448 -3.43 -39.20 -5.85
N GLU A 449 -3.58 -38.45 -6.95
CA GLU A 449 -4.75 -37.59 -7.17
C GLU A 449 -6.07 -38.40 -7.23
N LYS A 450 -6.06 -39.56 -7.90
CA LYS A 450 -7.24 -40.45 -7.94
C LYS A 450 -7.62 -40.97 -6.56
N GLU A 451 -6.62 -41.30 -5.74
CA GLU A 451 -6.87 -41.79 -4.38
C GLU A 451 -7.37 -40.68 -3.44
N LEU A 452 -6.90 -39.44 -3.63
CA LEU A 452 -7.43 -38.27 -2.92
C LEU A 452 -8.90 -38.00 -3.29
N MET A 453 -9.25 -38.09 -4.58
CA MET A 453 -10.64 -37.95 -5.04
C MET A 453 -11.55 -39.02 -4.44
N ARG A 454 -11.12 -40.29 -4.42
CA ARG A 454 -11.89 -41.40 -3.83
C ARG A 454 -12.20 -41.18 -2.35
N ASN A 455 -11.29 -40.55 -1.62
CA ASN A 455 -11.42 -40.27 -0.20
C ASN A 455 -12.08 -38.91 0.10
N GLY A 456 -12.54 -38.18 -0.91
CA GLY A 456 -13.28 -36.92 -0.75
C GLY A 456 -12.44 -35.76 -0.20
N ILE A 457 -11.12 -35.78 -0.36
CA ILE A 457 -10.26 -34.66 0.06
C ILE A 457 -10.20 -33.62 -1.06
N HIS A 458 -10.43 -32.36 -0.71
CA HIS A 458 -10.30 -31.24 -1.63
C HIS A 458 -8.82 -30.98 -1.99
N PHE A 459 -8.54 -30.87 -3.27
CA PHE A 459 -7.24 -30.49 -3.82
C PHE A 459 -7.44 -29.72 -5.13
N LYS A 460 -6.39 -29.03 -5.59
CA LYS A 460 -6.45 -28.29 -6.85
C LYS A 460 -6.36 -29.26 -8.04
N THR A 461 -7.31 -29.19 -8.98
CA THR A 461 -7.45 -30.15 -10.10
C THR A 461 -6.21 -30.27 -11.00
N ASP A 462 -5.41 -29.22 -11.14
CA ASP A 462 -4.13 -29.23 -11.85
C ASP A 462 -2.99 -28.90 -10.87
N PHE A 463 -2.62 -29.87 -10.03
CA PHE A 463 -1.55 -29.67 -9.05
C PHE A 463 -0.18 -29.62 -9.74
N ASN A 464 0.45 -28.45 -9.70
CA ASN A 464 1.85 -28.29 -10.08
C ASN A 464 2.70 -28.09 -8.83
N PHE A 465 3.55 -29.07 -8.54
CA PHE A 465 4.44 -29.07 -7.37
C PHE A 465 5.35 -27.83 -7.31
N ALA A 466 5.90 -27.42 -8.45
CA ALA A 466 6.84 -26.30 -8.52
C ALA A 466 6.18 -24.97 -8.13
N ASN A 467 4.99 -24.72 -8.69
CA ASN A 467 4.23 -23.50 -8.41
C ASN A 467 3.69 -23.43 -6.98
N PHE A 468 3.40 -24.58 -6.36
CA PHE A 468 2.93 -24.63 -4.97
C PHE A 468 4.08 -24.34 -3.98
N MET A 469 5.26 -24.91 -4.21
CA MET A 469 6.39 -24.79 -3.28
C MET A 469 7.19 -23.49 -3.45
N THR A 470 7.14 -22.88 -4.64
CA THR A 470 7.97 -21.73 -5.00
C THR A 470 7.27 -20.70 -5.87
N THR A 471 7.69 -19.45 -5.71
CA THR A 471 7.25 -18.32 -6.54
C THR A 471 8.06 -18.27 -7.84
N PRO A 472 7.47 -17.86 -8.98
CA PRO A 472 8.18 -17.70 -10.25
C PRO A 472 9.44 -16.83 -10.17
N SER A 473 9.47 -15.83 -9.29
CA SER A 473 10.64 -14.97 -9.03
C SER A 473 11.87 -15.76 -8.59
N VAL A 474 11.70 -16.75 -7.71
CA VAL A 474 12.80 -17.60 -7.20
C VAL A 474 13.30 -18.55 -8.30
N ILE A 475 12.39 -19.10 -9.11
CA ILE A 475 12.74 -19.96 -10.24
C ILE A 475 13.61 -19.18 -11.25
N ARG A 476 13.22 -17.93 -11.54
CA ARG A 476 14.00 -17.03 -12.40
C ARG A 476 15.39 -16.74 -11.83
N GLU A 477 15.50 -16.55 -10.51
CA GLU A 477 16.80 -16.38 -9.85
C GLU A 477 17.68 -17.63 -10.01
N TRP A 478 17.12 -18.83 -9.87
CA TRP A 478 17.86 -20.07 -10.13
C TRP A 478 18.30 -20.22 -11.58
N ASN A 479 17.48 -19.79 -12.53
CA ASN A 479 17.82 -19.80 -13.95
C ASN A 479 19.02 -18.87 -14.23
N ILE A 480 19.04 -17.67 -13.62
CA ILE A 480 20.19 -16.75 -13.69
C ILE A 480 21.45 -17.39 -13.08
N GLN A 481 21.28 -18.21 -12.04
CA GLN A 481 22.37 -18.96 -11.39
C GLN A 481 22.81 -20.21 -12.17
N GLY A 482 22.23 -20.49 -13.34
CA GLY A 482 22.63 -21.57 -14.24
C GLY A 482 21.83 -22.87 -14.11
N LEU A 483 20.66 -22.84 -13.45
CA LEU A 483 19.69 -23.93 -13.52
C LEU A 483 19.06 -23.96 -14.93
N PRO A 484 18.88 -25.13 -15.57
CA PRO A 484 18.16 -25.18 -16.84
C PRO A 484 16.65 -24.92 -16.64
N HIS A 485 15.99 -24.44 -17.69
CA HIS A 485 14.59 -23.98 -17.67
C HIS A 485 13.55 -25.12 -17.65
N ASP A 486 13.95 -26.38 -17.46
CA ASP A 486 13.05 -27.52 -17.47
C ASP A 486 12.36 -27.75 -16.10
N ASN A 487 11.16 -28.34 -16.14
CA ASN A 487 10.39 -28.65 -14.93
C ASN A 487 11.16 -29.61 -14.00
N PHE A 488 11.84 -30.62 -14.56
CA PHE A 488 12.57 -31.61 -13.78
C PHE A 488 13.72 -30.99 -12.97
N SER A 489 14.51 -30.09 -13.57
CA SER A 489 15.53 -29.32 -12.84
C SER A 489 14.94 -28.40 -11.79
N THR A 490 13.80 -27.76 -12.08
CA THR A 490 13.09 -26.89 -11.12
C THR A 490 12.63 -27.69 -9.90
N GLU A 491 12.00 -28.85 -10.10
CA GLU A 491 11.61 -29.78 -9.04
C GLU A 491 12.81 -30.23 -8.20
N ASN A 492 13.92 -30.56 -8.86
CA ASN A 492 15.15 -30.97 -8.18
C ASN A 492 15.76 -29.84 -7.35
N ALA A 493 15.68 -28.59 -7.82
CA ALA A 493 16.11 -27.42 -7.06
C ALA A 493 15.24 -27.18 -5.82
N ILE A 494 13.93 -27.42 -5.92
CA ILE A 494 13.01 -27.37 -4.77
C ILE A 494 13.35 -28.46 -3.76
N LEU A 495 13.57 -29.69 -4.24
CA LEU A 495 14.02 -30.80 -3.40
C LEU A 495 15.35 -30.50 -2.70
N ALA A 496 16.28 -29.82 -3.36
CA ALA A 496 17.56 -29.44 -2.76
C ALA A 496 17.44 -28.37 -1.67
N THR A 497 16.49 -27.44 -1.81
CA THR A 497 16.40 -26.24 -0.98
C THR A 497 15.37 -26.33 0.15
N ARG A 498 14.28 -27.07 -0.06
CA ARG A 498 13.15 -27.15 0.90
C ARG A 498 13.20 -28.38 1.80
N THR A 499 13.98 -29.42 1.48
CA THR A 499 14.06 -30.59 2.37
C THR A 499 14.92 -30.37 3.59
N LEU A 500 14.53 -30.98 4.72
CA LEU A 500 15.29 -30.93 5.96
C LEU A 500 16.57 -31.76 5.91
N SER A 501 16.52 -32.90 5.24
CA SER A 501 17.68 -33.78 5.09
C SER A 501 18.64 -33.17 4.08
N TYR A 502 19.95 -33.39 4.29
CA TYR A 502 20.95 -32.88 3.36
C TYR A 502 20.82 -33.58 2.00
N PRO A 503 20.86 -32.84 0.88
CA PRO A 503 20.72 -33.42 -0.45
C PRO A 503 22.01 -34.12 -0.89
N LEU A 504 21.85 -35.30 -1.49
CA LEU A 504 22.88 -36.04 -2.22
C LEU A 504 22.49 -36.09 -3.70
N PHE A 505 23.24 -35.36 -4.52
CA PHE A 505 23.02 -35.26 -5.95
C PHE A 505 23.69 -36.41 -6.69
N ILE A 506 22.90 -37.15 -7.47
CA ILE A 506 23.38 -38.04 -8.53
C ILE A 506 23.54 -37.17 -9.78
N ASP A 507 24.77 -36.70 -10.02
CA ASP A 507 25.08 -35.65 -10.97
C ASP A 507 26.27 -36.04 -11.88
N PRO A 508 26.06 -36.97 -12.83
CA PRO A 508 27.15 -37.45 -13.70
C PRO A 508 27.74 -36.34 -14.58
N GLN A 509 26.94 -35.34 -14.98
CA GLN A 509 27.39 -34.21 -15.80
C GLN A 509 27.84 -32.98 -14.99
N SER A 510 27.85 -33.05 -13.66
CA SER A 510 28.24 -31.94 -12.76
C SER A 510 27.39 -30.65 -12.89
N GLN A 511 26.13 -30.75 -13.31
CA GLN A 511 25.21 -29.63 -13.47
C GLN A 511 24.79 -29.04 -12.12
N ALA A 512 24.32 -29.87 -11.19
CA ALA A 512 23.95 -29.44 -9.84
C ALA A 512 25.16 -28.81 -9.12
N THR A 513 26.34 -29.40 -9.32
CA THR A 513 27.59 -28.89 -8.76
C THR A 513 27.91 -27.47 -9.27
N LYS A 514 27.70 -27.19 -10.56
CA LYS A 514 27.89 -25.85 -11.14
C LYS A 514 26.87 -24.86 -10.59
N TRP A 515 25.60 -25.26 -10.52
CA TRP A 515 24.51 -24.42 -9.98
C TRP A 515 24.73 -24.06 -8.50
N ILE A 516 25.01 -25.04 -7.62
CA ILE A 516 25.25 -24.78 -6.19
C ILE A 516 26.45 -23.85 -5.96
N ARG A 517 27.51 -23.96 -6.77
CA ARG A 517 28.66 -23.05 -6.70
C ARG A 517 28.28 -21.60 -7.00
N GLN A 518 27.34 -21.37 -7.91
CA GLN A 518 26.88 -20.04 -8.26
C GLN A 518 25.85 -19.51 -7.26
N MET A 519 24.92 -20.36 -6.81
CA MET A 519 23.90 -20.04 -5.81
C MET A 519 24.52 -19.62 -4.47
N GLU A 520 25.49 -20.39 -3.96
CA GLU A 520 26.11 -20.18 -2.64
C GLU A 520 27.39 -19.32 -2.71
N LYS A 521 27.61 -18.62 -3.84
CA LYS A 521 28.82 -17.82 -4.08
C LYS A 521 28.96 -16.66 -3.09
N SER A 522 27.85 -15.98 -2.79
CA SER A 522 27.79 -14.89 -1.81
C SER A 522 28.00 -15.39 -0.37
N ASN A 523 27.59 -16.63 -0.08
CA ASN A 523 27.66 -17.24 1.26
C ASN A 523 29.03 -17.88 1.57
N GLY A 524 29.96 -17.88 0.61
CA GLY A 524 31.33 -18.35 0.82
C GLY A 524 31.46 -19.89 0.85
N LEU A 525 30.84 -20.58 -0.11
CA LEU A 525 30.87 -22.04 -0.28
C LEU A 525 32.29 -22.63 -0.19
N LYS A 526 32.46 -23.66 0.64
CA LYS A 526 33.68 -24.47 0.71
C LYS A 526 33.49 -25.81 0.01
N ILE A 527 34.36 -26.08 -0.97
CA ILE A 527 34.38 -27.34 -1.71
C ILE A 527 35.38 -28.28 -1.06
N ILE A 528 34.94 -29.50 -0.75
CA ILE A 528 35.78 -30.55 -0.17
C ILE A 528 35.67 -31.84 -1.00
N ASP A 529 36.71 -32.66 -0.93
CA ASP A 529 36.72 -34.04 -1.44
C ASP A 529 37.13 -34.95 -0.27
N LEU A 530 36.51 -36.14 -0.16
CA LEU A 530 36.76 -37.10 0.92
C LEU A 530 38.18 -37.67 0.87
N GLN A 531 38.89 -37.52 -0.25
CA GLN A 531 40.29 -37.93 -0.40
C GLN A 531 41.27 -37.01 0.36
N ILE A 532 40.86 -35.79 0.72
CA ILE A 532 41.73 -34.82 1.41
C ILE A 532 41.74 -35.13 2.91
N GLY A 533 42.90 -35.41 3.51
CA GLY A 533 42.99 -35.84 4.92
C GLY A 533 42.42 -34.89 5.97
N ASP A 534 42.39 -33.58 5.72
CA ASP A 534 41.90 -32.55 6.67
C ASP A 534 40.40 -32.18 6.48
N TYR A 535 39.63 -32.94 5.69
CA TYR A 535 38.23 -32.61 5.38
C TYR A 535 37.35 -32.38 6.61
N MET A 536 37.55 -33.14 7.69
CA MET A 536 36.75 -33.00 8.92
C MET A 536 36.96 -31.63 9.57
N LYS A 537 38.20 -31.14 9.68
CA LYS A 537 38.48 -29.82 10.28
C LYS A 537 37.80 -28.71 9.51
N ILE A 538 37.82 -28.79 8.18
CA ILE A 538 37.15 -27.82 7.31
C ILE A 538 35.63 -27.83 7.55
N ILE A 539 35.04 -29.02 7.69
CA ILE A 539 33.61 -29.13 8.01
C ILE A 539 33.30 -28.56 9.41
N GLU A 540 34.13 -28.84 10.42
CA GLU A 540 33.96 -28.27 11.77
C GLU A 540 34.00 -26.73 11.75
N GLU A 541 34.95 -26.14 11.02
CA GLU A 541 35.01 -24.68 10.82
C GLU A 541 33.77 -24.14 10.10
N CYS A 542 33.29 -24.86 9.08
CA CYS A 542 32.09 -24.47 8.34
C CYS A 542 30.84 -24.54 9.22
N ILE A 543 30.71 -25.53 10.09
CA ILE A 543 29.59 -25.68 11.03
C ILE A 543 29.57 -24.53 12.04
N LYS A 544 30.73 -24.18 12.62
CA LYS A 544 30.85 -23.06 13.58
C LYS A 544 30.54 -21.72 12.94
N LEU A 545 31.08 -21.47 11.74
CA LEU A 545 30.90 -20.20 11.03
C LEU A 545 29.58 -20.10 10.25
N GLY A 546 28.85 -21.21 10.10
CA GLY A 546 27.63 -21.28 9.29
C GLY A 546 27.88 -21.19 7.77
N ARG A 547 29.08 -21.51 7.29
CA ARG A 547 29.42 -21.48 5.86
C ARG A 547 28.94 -22.75 5.15
N PRO A 548 28.33 -22.67 3.96
CA PRO A 548 27.88 -23.86 3.25
C PRO A 548 29.08 -24.69 2.77
N CYS A 549 28.93 -26.02 2.79
CA CYS A 549 29.97 -26.95 2.37
C CYS A 549 29.45 -27.95 1.32
N LEU A 550 30.21 -28.14 0.23
CA LEU A 550 29.90 -29.07 -0.85
C LEU A 550 30.98 -30.15 -0.91
N CYS A 551 30.59 -31.40 -0.65
CA CYS A 551 31.43 -32.57 -0.76
C CYS A 551 31.25 -33.24 -2.12
N GLN A 552 32.30 -33.30 -2.92
CA GLN A 552 32.29 -33.83 -4.28
C GLN A 552 32.80 -35.27 -4.34
N ASN A 553 32.42 -35.96 -5.43
CA ASN A 553 32.92 -37.27 -5.83
C ASN A 553 32.70 -38.38 -4.79
N ILE A 554 31.51 -38.40 -4.18
CA ILE A 554 31.15 -39.46 -3.25
C ILE A 554 30.98 -40.77 -4.03
N HIS A 555 31.70 -41.79 -3.58
CA HIS A 555 31.57 -43.16 -4.08
C HIS A 555 30.47 -43.93 -3.32
N ASP A 556 30.34 -45.24 -3.53
CA ASP A 556 29.27 -46.04 -2.93
C ASP A 556 29.31 -46.12 -1.39
N ASP A 557 30.50 -45.95 -0.78
CA ASP A 557 30.69 -45.97 0.68
C ASP A 557 30.95 -44.57 1.24
N ILE A 558 30.08 -44.15 2.17
CA ILE A 558 30.21 -42.89 2.92
C ILE A 558 30.86 -43.19 4.28
N PRO A 559 31.92 -42.45 4.68
CA PRO A 559 32.56 -42.64 5.98
C PRO A 559 31.59 -42.48 7.16
N GLN A 560 31.67 -43.41 8.12
CA GLN A 560 30.79 -43.38 9.31
C GLN A 560 31.00 -42.15 10.20
N THR A 561 32.16 -41.49 10.10
CA THR A 561 32.48 -40.22 10.78
C THR A 561 31.52 -39.09 10.42
N LEU A 562 30.90 -39.13 9.24
CA LEU A 562 29.93 -38.13 8.80
C LEU A 562 28.51 -38.40 9.31
N ASN A 563 28.22 -39.58 9.86
CA ASN A 563 26.87 -39.95 10.32
C ASN A 563 26.25 -38.94 11.31
N PRO A 564 26.97 -38.42 12.34
CA PRO A 564 26.40 -37.46 13.27
C PRO A 564 25.95 -36.16 12.57
N ILE A 565 26.71 -35.72 11.56
CA ILE A 565 26.37 -34.56 10.74
C ILE A 565 25.13 -34.86 9.90
N LEU A 566 25.11 -36.00 9.18
CA LEU A 566 24.01 -36.36 8.27
C LEU A 566 22.67 -36.54 9.00
N ILE A 567 22.69 -37.13 10.20
CA ILE A 567 21.48 -37.34 11.03
C ILE A 567 21.06 -36.06 11.75
N LYS A 568 21.91 -35.02 11.76
CA LYS A 568 21.72 -33.78 12.53
C LYS A 568 21.46 -34.08 14.01
N SER A 569 22.40 -34.76 14.68
CA SER A 569 22.35 -35.04 16.12
C SER A 569 22.58 -33.79 16.97
N ILE A 570 21.71 -32.81 16.80
CA ILE A 570 21.74 -31.49 17.43
C ILE A 570 21.06 -31.59 18.79
N LYS A 571 21.75 -31.12 19.83
CA LYS A 571 21.22 -30.96 21.19
C LYS A 571 21.13 -29.47 21.52
N LYS A 572 20.11 -29.10 22.29
CA LYS A 572 20.04 -27.76 22.91
C LYS A 572 20.87 -27.81 24.20
N HIS A 573 21.76 -26.83 24.40
CA HIS A 573 22.50 -26.72 25.67
C HIS A 573 21.51 -26.44 26.82
N SER A 574 21.69 -27.08 27.98
CA SER A 574 20.72 -26.97 29.09
C SER A 574 20.73 -25.60 29.78
N ASP A 575 21.85 -24.87 29.73
CA ASP A 575 22.06 -23.70 30.59
C ASP A 575 21.91 -22.31 29.91
N THR A 576 21.82 -22.22 28.57
CA THR A 576 21.65 -20.93 27.87
C THR A 576 20.74 -21.06 26.64
N ASN A 577 19.79 -20.14 26.53
CA ASN A 577 18.60 -20.29 25.69
C ASN A 577 18.81 -20.03 24.16
N SER A 578 20.00 -20.29 23.60
CA SER A 578 20.23 -20.01 22.16
C SER A 578 21.30 -20.81 21.42
N ASN A 579 22.18 -21.57 22.09
CA ASN A 579 23.27 -22.25 21.38
C ASN A 579 22.91 -23.73 21.11
N LEU A 580 22.80 -24.07 19.83
CA LEU A 580 22.64 -25.45 19.36
C LEU A 580 24.02 -26.10 19.29
N ILE A 581 24.14 -27.34 19.75
CA ILE A 581 25.42 -28.07 19.74
C ILE A 581 25.24 -29.35 18.93
N LEU A 582 26.20 -29.62 18.04
CA LEU A 582 26.32 -30.88 17.32
C LEU A 582 27.35 -31.77 18.02
N GLN A 583 26.93 -32.96 18.42
CA GLN A 583 27.83 -33.96 18.97
C GLN A 583 28.51 -34.74 17.85
N LEU A 584 29.82 -34.58 17.69
CA LEU A 584 30.65 -35.27 16.70
C LEU A 584 31.60 -36.24 17.41
N GLY A 585 31.14 -37.48 17.59
CA GLY A 585 31.83 -38.46 18.44
C GLY A 585 31.86 -37.97 19.90
N ASP A 586 33.07 -37.75 20.41
CA ASP A 586 33.33 -37.25 21.77
C ASP A 586 33.46 -35.72 21.85
N ARG A 587 33.40 -35.01 20.70
CA ARG A 587 33.55 -33.55 20.64
C ARG A 587 32.21 -32.85 20.46
N GLU A 588 32.01 -31.78 21.22
CA GLU A 588 30.86 -30.89 21.10
C GLU A 588 31.24 -29.66 20.27
N ILE A 589 30.44 -29.36 19.25
CA ILE A 589 30.68 -28.27 18.30
C ILE A 589 29.47 -27.34 18.29
N ASP A 590 29.71 -26.03 18.41
CA ASP A 590 28.65 -25.03 18.22
C ASP A 590 28.07 -25.12 16.81
N TYR A 591 26.78 -25.39 16.71
CA TYR A 591 26.05 -25.54 15.47
C TYR A 591 25.36 -24.23 15.09
N ASN A 592 25.76 -23.68 13.94
CA ASN A 592 25.08 -22.54 13.36
C ASN A 592 23.90 -22.99 12.47
N PRO A 593 22.65 -22.53 12.71
CA PRO A 593 21.48 -22.85 11.88
C PRO A 593 21.64 -22.57 10.38
N SER A 594 22.47 -21.60 10.01
CA SER A 594 22.72 -21.21 8.62
C SER A 594 23.58 -22.22 7.84
N PHE A 595 24.23 -23.17 8.53
CA PHE A 595 25.05 -24.19 7.91
C PHE A 595 24.24 -25.11 6.99
N ARG A 596 24.68 -25.23 5.74
CA ARG A 596 24.13 -26.16 4.74
C ARG A 596 25.21 -27.10 4.24
N PHE A 597 24.86 -28.37 4.07
CA PHE A 597 25.76 -29.41 3.57
C PHE A 597 25.18 -30.05 2.32
N TYR A 598 25.99 -30.09 1.27
CA TYR A 598 25.64 -30.61 -0.04
C TYR A 598 26.58 -31.77 -0.38
N LEU A 599 26.04 -32.85 -0.92
CA LEU A 599 26.78 -34.05 -1.30
C LEU A 599 26.59 -34.26 -2.81
N SER A 600 27.64 -34.59 -3.57
CA SER A 600 27.49 -34.94 -4.99
C SER A 600 28.31 -36.16 -5.40
N THR A 601 27.74 -36.96 -6.30
CA THR A 601 28.40 -38.10 -6.95
C THR A 601 28.35 -37.96 -8.46
N ARG A 602 29.42 -38.38 -9.13
CA ARG A 602 29.49 -38.48 -10.60
C ARG A 602 29.05 -39.84 -11.15
N LEU A 603 28.79 -40.80 -10.27
CA LEU A 603 28.33 -42.13 -10.68
C LEU A 603 26.90 -42.01 -11.21
N SER A 604 26.66 -42.52 -12.42
CA SER A 604 25.32 -42.47 -13.04
C SER A 604 24.31 -43.41 -12.38
N ASN A 605 24.77 -44.52 -11.80
CA ASN A 605 23.95 -45.50 -11.10
C ASN A 605 24.68 -45.99 -9.82
N PRO A 606 24.75 -45.16 -8.76
CA PRO A 606 25.40 -45.53 -7.51
C PRO A 606 24.58 -46.55 -6.72
N ARG A 607 25.25 -47.43 -5.98
CA ARG A 607 24.61 -48.50 -5.18
C ARG A 607 24.71 -48.22 -3.69
N TYR A 608 23.92 -47.25 -3.23
CA TYR A 608 23.89 -46.89 -1.82
C TYR A 608 23.10 -47.88 -0.98
N LYS A 609 23.62 -48.16 0.23
CA LYS A 609 22.95 -49.00 1.23
C LYS A 609 21.67 -48.31 1.76
N PRO A 610 20.66 -49.06 2.23
CA PRO A 610 19.43 -48.48 2.81
C PRO A 610 19.68 -47.49 3.95
N GLU A 611 20.77 -47.67 4.71
CA GLU A 611 21.18 -46.75 5.77
C GLU A 611 21.46 -45.33 5.27
N ILE A 612 21.95 -45.17 4.03
CA ILE A 612 22.22 -43.86 3.44
C ILE A 612 20.89 -43.18 3.06
N TYR A 613 19.98 -43.93 2.42
CA TYR A 613 18.63 -43.45 2.07
C TYR A 613 17.80 -42.98 3.27
N SER A 614 18.10 -43.46 4.48
CA SER A 614 17.45 -42.99 5.71
C SER A 614 17.98 -41.65 6.25
N LYS A 615 19.20 -41.26 5.86
CA LYS A 615 19.94 -40.12 6.41
C LYS A 615 19.97 -38.92 5.48
N VAL A 616 20.07 -39.15 4.18
CA VAL A 616 20.20 -38.10 3.15
C VAL A 616 19.06 -38.16 2.15
N ASN A 617 18.70 -37.01 1.59
CA ASN A 617 17.74 -36.96 0.50
C ASN A 617 18.46 -37.15 -0.83
N ILE A 618 18.24 -38.27 -1.51
CA ILE A 618 18.91 -38.56 -2.78
C ILE A 618 18.12 -37.92 -3.92
N ILE A 619 18.77 -37.06 -4.69
CA ILE A 619 18.17 -36.32 -5.80
C ILE A 619 18.86 -36.72 -7.08
N ASN A 620 18.08 -37.23 -8.04
CA ASN A 620 18.57 -37.55 -9.36
C ASN A 620 18.64 -36.29 -10.22
N PHE A 621 19.86 -35.82 -10.49
CA PHE A 621 20.14 -34.65 -11.30
C PHE A 621 20.73 -35.01 -12.68
N ALA A 622 20.59 -36.27 -13.10
CA ALA A 622 20.99 -36.69 -14.43
C ALA A 622 20.16 -35.95 -15.49
N ILE A 623 20.86 -35.32 -16.44
CA ILE A 623 20.24 -34.53 -17.50
C ILE A 623 19.41 -35.44 -18.41
N LYS A 624 18.19 -35.00 -18.74
CA LYS A 624 17.32 -35.63 -19.74
C LYS A 624 17.51 -35.02 -21.12
N GLU A 625 17.07 -35.72 -22.17
CA GLU A 625 17.07 -35.21 -23.55
C GLU A 625 16.45 -33.81 -23.67
N GLN A 626 15.25 -33.62 -23.13
CA GLN A 626 14.57 -32.31 -23.17
C GLN A 626 15.33 -31.21 -22.44
N GLY A 627 15.97 -31.52 -21.29
CA GLY A 627 16.77 -30.55 -20.54
C GLY A 627 18.04 -30.16 -21.29
N LEU A 628 18.69 -31.13 -21.94
CA LEU A 628 19.87 -30.86 -22.78
C LEU A 628 19.48 -30.10 -24.06
N GLU A 629 18.35 -30.43 -24.67
CA GLU A 629 17.80 -29.73 -25.83
C GLU A 629 17.64 -28.23 -25.53
N GLU A 630 16.99 -27.87 -24.43
CA GLU A 630 16.80 -26.46 -24.07
C GLU A 630 18.14 -25.74 -23.81
N GLN A 631 19.10 -26.44 -23.18
CA GLN A 631 20.45 -25.91 -22.96
C GLN A 631 21.20 -25.68 -24.29
N LEU A 632 21.13 -26.65 -25.21
CA LEU A 632 21.76 -26.55 -26.53
C LEU A 632 21.07 -25.49 -27.40
N LEU A 633 19.75 -25.33 -27.28
CA LEU A 633 18.99 -24.28 -27.95
C LEU A 633 19.49 -22.89 -27.56
N GLY A 634 19.68 -22.64 -26.27
CA GLY A 634 20.29 -21.40 -25.78
C GLY A 634 21.69 -21.18 -26.37
N ILE A 635 22.51 -22.23 -26.45
CA ILE A 635 23.87 -22.13 -27.03
C ILE A 635 23.84 -21.81 -28.53
N VAL A 636 22.96 -22.44 -29.32
CA VAL A 636 22.81 -22.15 -30.77
C VAL A 636 22.39 -20.71 -30.96
N VAL A 637 21.34 -20.28 -30.26
CA VAL A 637 20.78 -18.93 -30.38
C VAL A 637 21.82 -17.89 -29.99
N ARG A 638 22.55 -18.11 -28.89
CA ARG A 638 23.63 -17.22 -28.44
C ARG A 638 24.75 -17.04 -29.48
N LYS A 639 25.04 -18.08 -30.27
CA LYS A 639 26.08 -18.04 -31.30
C LYS A 639 25.59 -17.51 -32.65
N GLU A 640 24.35 -17.81 -33.05
CA GLU A 640 23.76 -17.38 -34.33
C GLU A 640 23.16 -15.97 -34.25
N LYS A 641 22.47 -15.64 -33.16
CA LYS A 641 21.79 -14.36 -32.91
C LYS A 641 22.06 -13.87 -31.48
N PRO A 642 23.26 -13.36 -31.20
CA PRO A 642 23.63 -12.90 -29.85
C PRO A 642 22.72 -11.78 -29.35
N ASP A 643 22.24 -10.89 -30.22
CA ASP A 643 21.34 -9.79 -29.85
C ASP A 643 20.00 -10.31 -29.29
N LEU A 644 19.51 -11.43 -29.81
CA LEU A 644 18.25 -12.04 -29.36
C LEU A 644 18.41 -12.66 -27.97
N GLU A 645 19.55 -13.33 -27.72
CA GLU A 645 19.86 -13.92 -26.42
C GLU A 645 20.13 -12.84 -25.35
N ASN A 646 20.89 -11.79 -25.68
CA ASN A 646 21.10 -10.67 -24.77
C ASN A 646 19.77 -9.96 -24.45
N SER A 647 18.88 -9.84 -25.44
CA SER A 647 17.53 -9.29 -25.24
C SER A 647 16.70 -10.20 -24.32
N LYS A 648 16.83 -11.53 -24.44
CA LYS A 648 16.18 -12.49 -23.54
C LYS A 648 16.69 -12.36 -22.11
N ASP A 649 18.00 -12.37 -21.91
CA ASP A 649 18.61 -12.26 -20.59
C ASP A 649 18.21 -10.94 -19.91
N ASN A 650 18.26 -9.82 -20.64
CA ASN A 650 17.79 -8.52 -20.15
C ASN A 650 16.29 -8.53 -19.84
N CYS A 651 15.48 -9.16 -20.69
CA CYS A 651 14.03 -9.29 -20.47
C CYS A 651 13.74 -10.04 -19.17
N ILE A 652 14.39 -11.20 -18.96
CA ILE A 652 14.22 -12.02 -17.74
C ILE A 652 14.61 -11.23 -16.48
N VAL A 653 15.75 -10.53 -16.51
CA VAL A 653 16.21 -9.69 -15.38
C VAL A 653 15.24 -8.54 -15.12
N ASN A 654 14.77 -7.86 -16.18
CA ASN A 654 13.83 -6.75 -16.05
C ASN A 654 12.48 -7.22 -15.49
N ILE A 655 11.93 -8.32 -15.99
CA ILE A 655 10.68 -8.88 -15.48
C ILE A 655 10.84 -9.29 -14.01
N ALA A 656 11.93 -9.98 -13.65
CA ALA A 656 12.19 -10.37 -12.26
C ALA A 656 12.29 -9.16 -11.31
N ASN A 657 13.02 -8.12 -11.71
CA ASN A 657 13.13 -6.89 -10.95
C ASN A 657 11.78 -6.17 -10.82
N LYS A 658 10.99 -6.13 -11.90
CA LYS A 658 9.67 -5.47 -11.91
C LYS A 658 8.64 -6.20 -11.06
N HIS A 659 8.64 -7.54 -11.03
CA HIS A 659 7.81 -8.28 -10.07
C HIS A 659 8.21 -8.00 -8.62
N LYS A 660 9.51 -7.97 -8.33
CA LYS A 660 10.00 -7.65 -6.97
C LYS A 660 9.62 -6.22 -6.57
N GLU A 661 9.74 -5.26 -7.47
CA GLU A 661 9.30 -3.88 -7.26
C GLU A 661 7.79 -3.80 -6.98
N LYS A 662 6.98 -4.58 -7.73
CA LYS A 662 5.53 -4.69 -7.50
C LYS A 662 5.19 -5.26 -6.13
N GLU A 663 5.85 -6.35 -5.71
CA GLU A 663 5.64 -6.95 -4.38
C GLU A 663 6.00 -5.98 -3.26
N ILE A 664 7.14 -5.27 -3.38
CA ILE A 664 7.57 -4.27 -2.39
C ILE A 664 6.58 -3.10 -2.31
N LEU A 665 6.11 -2.60 -3.46
CA LEU A 665 5.11 -1.53 -3.49
C LEU A 665 3.79 -1.96 -2.86
N GLU A 666 3.33 -3.19 -3.11
CA GLU A 666 2.11 -3.72 -2.50
C GLU A 666 2.27 -3.92 -0.99
N GLU A 667 3.44 -4.39 -0.54
CA GLU A 667 3.73 -4.54 0.88
C GLU A 667 3.81 -3.17 1.58
N GLU A 668 4.48 -2.19 0.96
CA GLU A 668 4.53 -0.82 1.48
C GLU A 668 3.14 -0.18 1.53
N PHE A 669 2.32 -0.40 0.50
CA PHE A 669 0.93 0.06 0.46
C PHE A 669 0.11 -0.50 1.63
N LEU A 670 0.16 -1.82 1.84
CA LEU A 670 -0.56 -2.47 2.94
C LEU A 670 0.00 -2.07 4.31
N ARG A 671 1.33 -1.89 4.41
CA ARG A 671 1.98 -1.40 5.63
C ARG A 671 1.48 0.00 5.99
N LEU A 672 1.49 0.94 5.04
CA LEU A 672 1.00 2.31 5.24
C LEU A 672 -0.47 2.33 5.68
N LEU A 673 -1.30 1.45 5.12
CA LEU A 673 -2.68 1.28 5.54
C LEU A 673 -2.80 0.67 6.94
N SER A 674 -1.88 -0.21 7.36
CA SER A 674 -1.90 -0.85 8.68
C SER A 674 -1.38 0.04 9.80
N GLU A 675 -0.26 0.75 9.57
CA GLU A 675 0.45 1.63 10.53
C GLU A 675 -0.30 2.93 10.83
N THR A 676 -1.21 3.34 9.94
CA THR A 676 -2.11 4.47 10.23
C THR A 676 -3.12 4.06 11.29
N GLU A 677 -2.81 4.41 12.54
CA GLU A 677 -3.75 4.45 13.66
C GLU A 677 -4.58 5.75 13.55
N GLY A 678 -5.85 5.63 13.13
CA GLY A 678 -6.77 6.77 12.98
C GLY A 678 -7.52 6.80 11.64
N SER A 679 -8.18 7.92 11.35
CA SER A 679 -8.85 8.13 10.06
C SER A 679 -7.79 8.27 8.95
N LEU A 680 -7.83 7.39 7.94
CA LEU A 680 -6.93 7.39 6.78
C LEU A 680 -6.85 8.75 6.06
N LEU A 681 -7.89 9.56 6.27
CA LEU A 681 -8.17 10.82 5.61
C LEU A 681 -7.39 12.01 6.18
N GLU A 682 -6.88 11.91 7.41
CA GLU A 682 -6.18 13.03 8.08
C GLU A 682 -4.70 13.13 7.67
N ASN A 683 -4.12 12.03 7.20
CA ASN A 683 -2.69 11.97 6.90
C ASN A 683 -2.40 12.27 5.41
N VAL A 684 -2.16 13.54 5.11
CA VAL A 684 -1.84 14.03 3.75
C VAL A 684 -0.63 13.32 3.12
N LYS A 685 0.33 12.87 3.94
CA LYS A 685 1.52 12.14 3.44
C LYS A 685 1.15 10.75 2.91
N VAL A 686 0.18 10.09 3.52
CA VAL A 686 -0.32 8.79 3.07
C VAL A 686 -1.03 8.94 1.73
N PHE A 687 -1.83 9.99 1.56
CA PHE A 687 -2.46 10.30 0.26
C PHE A 687 -1.43 10.49 -0.86
N GLN A 688 -0.40 11.31 -0.63
CA GLN A 688 0.66 11.55 -1.63
C GLN A 688 1.46 10.27 -1.94
N ALA A 689 1.76 9.46 -0.93
CA ALA A 689 2.43 8.17 -1.13
C ALA A 689 1.56 7.17 -1.92
N LEU A 690 0.23 7.17 -1.67
CA LEU A 690 -0.72 6.31 -2.38
C LEU A 690 -0.85 6.69 -3.87
N ASP A 691 -0.93 7.98 -4.19
CA ASP A 691 -1.00 8.45 -5.59
C ASP A 691 0.29 8.14 -6.37
N LEU A 692 1.46 8.34 -5.74
CA LEU A 692 2.75 7.97 -6.33
C LEU A 692 2.86 6.45 -6.54
N SER A 693 2.49 5.67 -5.52
CA SER A 693 2.46 4.20 -5.59
C SER A 693 1.53 3.71 -6.70
N LYS A 694 0.35 4.32 -6.88
CA LYS A 694 -0.59 3.98 -7.96
C LYS A 694 -0.01 4.25 -9.34
N GLN A 695 0.65 5.38 -9.55
CA GLN A 695 1.29 5.70 -10.83
C GLN A 695 2.43 4.72 -11.11
N SER A 696 3.33 4.51 -10.15
CA SER A 696 4.43 3.55 -10.28
C SER A 696 3.92 2.12 -10.57
N GLN A 697 2.82 1.70 -9.94
CA GLN A 697 2.25 0.38 -10.19
C GLN A 697 1.66 0.25 -11.61
N LYS A 698 1.00 1.27 -12.14
CA LYS A 698 0.52 1.27 -13.53
C LYS A 698 1.70 1.18 -14.51
N ASP A 699 2.75 1.96 -14.29
CA ASP A 699 3.95 1.93 -15.13
C ASP A 699 4.63 0.55 -15.09
N ILE A 700 4.68 -0.08 -13.90
CA ILE A 700 5.20 -1.43 -13.73
C ILE A 700 4.34 -2.46 -14.46
N ASP A 701 3.02 -2.40 -14.33
CA ASP A 701 2.11 -3.35 -14.99
C ASP A 701 2.16 -3.22 -16.52
N GLU A 702 2.24 -2.00 -17.07
CA GLU A 702 2.41 -1.77 -18.50
C GLU A 702 3.78 -2.28 -19.00
N THR A 703 4.84 -1.99 -18.25
CA THR A 703 6.20 -2.45 -18.58
C THR A 703 6.30 -3.98 -18.50
N LEU A 704 5.67 -4.61 -17.50
CA LEU A 704 5.59 -6.06 -17.38
C LEU A 704 4.89 -6.67 -18.58
N LYS A 705 3.73 -6.13 -18.98
CA LYS A 705 2.98 -6.62 -20.14
C LYS A 705 3.79 -6.52 -21.44
N ILE A 706 4.50 -5.41 -21.65
CA ILE A 706 5.38 -5.25 -22.81
C ILE A 706 6.50 -6.30 -22.79
N ASN A 707 7.13 -6.52 -21.63
CA ASN A 707 8.21 -7.49 -21.51
C ASN A 707 7.72 -8.94 -21.67
N GLU A 708 6.53 -9.29 -21.17
CA GLU A 708 5.91 -10.61 -21.37
C GLU A 708 5.59 -10.85 -22.86
N ASP A 709 5.03 -9.85 -23.55
CA ASP A 709 4.79 -9.94 -25.00
C ASP A 709 6.10 -10.05 -25.80
N LEU A 710 7.16 -9.39 -25.35
CA LEU A 710 8.50 -9.50 -25.93
C LEU A 710 9.12 -10.88 -25.66
N GLU A 711 8.94 -11.44 -24.45
CA GLU A 711 9.39 -12.78 -24.08
C GLU A 711 8.78 -13.83 -25.01
N ILE A 712 7.46 -13.79 -25.22
CA ILE A 712 6.75 -14.69 -26.15
C ILE A 712 7.31 -14.57 -27.57
N LYS A 713 7.54 -13.35 -28.06
CA LYS A 713 8.11 -13.14 -29.41
C LYS A 713 9.55 -13.66 -29.50
N ILE A 714 10.35 -13.48 -28.46
CA ILE A 714 11.72 -13.98 -28.39
C ILE A 714 11.72 -15.50 -28.40
N ASP A 715 10.86 -16.15 -27.62
CA ASP A 715 10.79 -17.60 -27.58
C ASP A 715 10.31 -18.17 -28.92
N LEU A 716 9.31 -17.57 -29.58
CA LEU A 716 8.91 -17.95 -30.95
C LEU A 716 10.08 -17.85 -31.95
N MET A 717 10.98 -16.88 -31.78
CA MET A 717 12.19 -16.78 -32.61
C MET A 717 13.21 -17.88 -32.28
N ARG A 718 13.34 -18.28 -31.01
CA ARG A 718 14.21 -19.37 -30.55
C ARG A 718 13.73 -20.72 -31.09
N GLU A 719 12.42 -20.95 -31.08
CA GLU A 719 11.80 -22.19 -31.57
C GLU A 719 12.24 -22.59 -32.98
N ASN A 720 12.53 -21.63 -33.84
CA ASN A 720 13.02 -21.91 -35.19
C ASN A 720 14.34 -22.71 -35.21
N TYR A 721 15.16 -22.61 -34.16
CA TYR A 721 16.42 -23.35 -34.03
C TYR A 721 16.28 -24.66 -33.23
N ARG A 722 15.09 -24.98 -32.71
CA ARG A 722 14.86 -26.16 -31.85
C ARG A 722 15.26 -27.46 -32.54
N LEU A 723 15.00 -27.61 -33.84
CA LEU A 723 15.38 -28.81 -34.61
C LEU A 723 16.88 -29.12 -34.55
N VAL A 724 17.74 -28.09 -34.50
CA VAL A 724 19.19 -28.26 -34.35
C VAL A 724 19.53 -28.77 -32.95
N ALA A 725 18.89 -28.19 -31.94
CA ALA A 725 19.09 -28.55 -30.55
C ALA A 725 18.59 -29.96 -30.24
N GLN A 726 17.41 -30.35 -30.75
CA GLN A 726 16.84 -31.68 -30.60
C GLN A 726 17.77 -32.74 -31.19
N ARG A 727 18.24 -32.53 -32.43
CA ARG A 727 19.18 -33.44 -33.08
C ARG A 727 20.50 -33.55 -32.32
N ALA A 728 21.03 -32.43 -31.84
CA ALA A 728 22.26 -32.41 -31.04
C ALA A 728 22.06 -33.05 -29.67
N ALA A 729 20.88 -32.98 -29.05
CA ALA A 729 20.60 -33.69 -27.81
C ALA A 729 20.64 -35.22 -28.04
N VAL A 730 19.91 -35.72 -29.03
CA VAL A 730 19.90 -37.16 -29.39
C VAL A 730 21.31 -37.68 -29.63
N LEU A 731 22.14 -36.95 -30.39
CA LEU A 731 23.53 -37.33 -30.67
C LEU A 731 24.41 -37.45 -29.42
N PHE A 732 24.17 -36.63 -28.39
CA PHE A 732 24.88 -36.76 -27.11
C PHE A 732 24.47 -38.03 -26.37
N PHE A 733 23.19 -38.36 -26.31
CA PHE A 733 22.72 -39.58 -25.64
C PHE A 733 23.17 -40.84 -26.39
N VAL A 734 23.28 -40.81 -27.72
CA VAL A 734 23.94 -41.87 -28.49
C VAL A 734 25.39 -42.08 -28.02
N LEU A 735 26.15 -41.00 -27.78
CA LEU A 735 27.52 -41.12 -27.25
C LEU A 735 27.53 -41.66 -25.82
N GLN A 736 26.56 -41.29 -24.99
CA GLN A 736 26.43 -41.78 -23.62
C GLN A 736 26.04 -43.27 -23.56
N ASP A 737 25.20 -43.72 -24.49
CA ASP A 737 24.80 -45.12 -24.61
C ASP A 737 26.00 -46.04 -24.89
N LEU A 738 27.06 -45.54 -25.54
CA LEU A 738 28.27 -46.31 -25.81
C LEU A 738 28.97 -46.82 -24.53
N THR A 739 28.79 -46.13 -23.40
CA THR A 739 29.33 -46.58 -22.11
C THR A 739 28.73 -47.93 -21.68
N SER A 740 27.54 -48.28 -22.17
CA SER A 740 26.91 -49.60 -21.90
C SER A 740 27.60 -50.74 -22.66
N ILE A 741 28.26 -50.44 -23.79
CA ILE A 741 29.00 -51.42 -24.58
C ILE A 741 30.38 -51.64 -23.95
N ASP A 742 31.11 -50.55 -23.71
CA ASP A 742 32.43 -50.59 -23.09
C ASP A 742 32.57 -49.42 -22.10
N PRO A 743 32.91 -49.68 -20.83
CA PRO A 743 33.12 -48.63 -19.83
C PRO A 743 34.18 -47.59 -20.22
N MET A 744 35.08 -47.88 -21.16
CA MET A 744 36.08 -46.93 -21.67
C MET A 744 35.46 -45.80 -22.51
N TYR A 745 34.27 -46.00 -23.08
CA TYR A 745 33.60 -44.99 -23.91
C TYR A 745 32.85 -43.98 -23.07
N GLN A 746 33.61 -43.09 -22.44
CA GLN A 746 33.07 -41.99 -21.62
C GLN A 746 33.34 -40.65 -22.29
N TYR A 747 32.26 -39.89 -22.47
CA TYR A 747 32.31 -38.55 -23.04
C TYR A 747 31.73 -37.57 -22.04
N SER A 748 32.46 -36.48 -21.78
CA SER A 748 31.95 -35.42 -20.91
C SER A 748 31.03 -34.49 -21.70
N LEU A 749 29.98 -34.01 -21.03
CA LEU A 749 29.08 -33.01 -21.61
C LEU A 749 29.82 -31.72 -22.00
N ASP A 750 30.81 -31.31 -21.19
CA ASP A 750 31.61 -30.11 -21.47
C ASP A 750 32.40 -30.24 -22.78
N ALA A 751 32.98 -31.41 -23.06
CA ALA A 751 33.68 -31.66 -24.33
C ALA A 751 32.70 -31.68 -25.51
N TYR A 752 31.51 -32.23 -25.32
CA TYR A 752 30.46 -32.23 -26.33
C TYR A 752 29.97 -30.82 -26.67
N ILE A 753 29.70 -30.00 -25.65
CA ILE A 753 29.28 -28.60 -25.84
C ILE A 753 30.35 -27.81 -26.59
N GLN A 754 31.64 -28.01 -26.29
CA GLN A 754 32.73 -27.39 -27.04
C GLN A 754 32.75 -27.84 -28.51
N LEU A 755 32.53 -29.13 -28.78
CA LEU A 755 32.42 -29.66 -30.14
C LEU A 755 31.23 -29.05 -30.89
N PHE A 756 30.11 -28.86 -30.21
CA PHE A 756 28.91 -28.24 -30.76
C PHE A 756 29.16 -26.77 -31.13
N ILE A 757 29.77 -25.99 -30.25
CA ILE A 757 30.17 -24.59 -30.52
C ILE A 757 31.11 -24.52 -31.74
N LEU A 758 32.12 -25.40 -31.79
CA LEU A 758 33.02 -25.48 -32.94
C LEU A 758 32.30 -25.87 -34.24
N SER A 759 31.25 -26.69 -34.15
CA SER A 759 30.42 -27.10 -35.31
C SER A 759 29.61 -25.92 -35.85
N ILE A 760 29.06 -25.09 -34.97
CA ILE A 760 28.32 -23.88 -35.36
C ILE A 760 29.26 -22.88 -36.06
N GLU A 761 30.48 -22.69 -35.54
CA GLU A 761 31.46 -21.75 -36.08
C GLU A 761 32.03 -22.19 -37.45
N LYS A 762 32.27 -23.49 -37.65
CA LYS A 762 32.90 -24.02 -38.87
C LYS A 762 31.93 -24.42 -39.98
N SER A 763 30.64 -24.55 -39.67
CA SER A 763 29.62 -24.93 -40.66
C SER A 763 29.38 -23.82 -41.69
N PRO A 764 29.03 -24.16 -42.94
CA PRO A 764 28.78 -23.18 -43.99
C PRO A 764 27.56 -22.31 -43.68
N ARG A 765 27.75 -20.98 -43.69
CA ARG A 765 26.68 -20.01 -43.41
C ARG A 765 25.70 -19.90 -44.59
N SER A 766 24.42 -19.67 -44.29
CA SER A 766 23.36 -19.36 -45.28
C SER A 766 22.48 -18.23 -44.76
N LEU A 767 21.93 -17.42 -45.67
CA LEU A 767 20.99 -16.34 -45.35
C LEU A 767 19.58 -16.86 -45.05
N LYS A 768 19.21 -18.00 -45.63
CA LYS A 768 17.94 -18.67 -45.36
C LYS A 768 18.07 -19.58 -44.14
N LEU A 769 17.14 -19.43 -43.21
CA LEU A 769 17.16 -20.14 -41.93
C LEU A 769 17.08 -21.67 -42.11
N ASN A 770 16.16 -22.17 -42.92
CA ASN A 770 15.98 -23.61 -43.15
C ASN A 770 17.24 -24.27 -43.75
N GLU A 771 17.83 -23.64 -44.77
CA GLU A 771 19.07 -24.14 -45.37
C GLU A 771 20.26 -24.06 -44.39
N ARG A 772 20.27 -23.08 -43.47
CA ARG A 772 21.29 -23.00 -42.41
C ARG A 772 21.12 -24.13 -41.40
N ILE A 773 19.89 -24.47 -41.01
CA ILE A 773 19.56 -25.56 -40.08
C ILE A 773 20.00 -26.91 -40.64
N GLU A 774 19.69 -27.20 -41.90
CA GLU A 774 20.13 -28.45 -42.56
C GLU A 774 21.65 -28.57 -42.58
N LYS A 775 22.35 -27.50 -43.02
CA LYS A 775 23.82 -27.46 -43.05
C LYS A 775 24.46 -27.62 -41.66
N LEU A 776 23.85 -27.04 -40.63
CA LEU A 776 24.29 -27.20 -39.24
C LEU A 776 24.14 -28.66 -38.79
N ASN A 777 22.98 -29.25 -39.04
CA ASN A 777 22.66 -30.63 -38.68
C ASN A 777 23.60 -31.63 -39.36
N ASP A 778 23.84 -31.47 -40.66
CA ASP A 778 24.73 -32.36 -41.43
C ASP A 778 26.17 -32.25 -40.94
N TYR A 779 26.68 -31.03 -40.79
CA TYR A 779 28.05 -30.80 -40.32
C TYR A 779 28.24 -31.32 -38.90
N HIS A 780 27.31 -31.04 -38.00
CA HIS A 780 27.42 -31.48 -36.61
C HIS A 780 27.31 -33.00 -36.48
N THR A 781 26.38 -33.64 -37.21
CA THR A 781 26.27 -35.11 -37.25
C THR A 781 27.60 -35.75 -37.68
N TYR A 782 28.22 -35.22 -38.73
CA TYR A 782 29.53 -35.71 -39.19
C TYR A 782 30.66 -35.43 -38.18
N ALA A 783 30.65 -34.26 -37.54
CA ALA A 783 31.63 -33.90 -36.52
C ALA A 783 31.56 -34.83 -35.29
N VAL A 784 30.35 -35.14 -34.82
CA VAL A 784 30.11 -36.11 -33.74
C VAL A 784 30.55 -37.50 -34.15
N TYR A 785 30.19 -37.96 -35.35
CA TYR A 785 30.64 -39.25 -35.86
C TYR A 785 32.17 -39.36 -35.88
N LYS A 786 32.85 -38.35 -36.44
CA LYS A 786 34.32 -38.29 -36.48
C LYS A 786 34.94 -38.24 -35.08
N TYR A 787 34.31 -37.52 -34.15
CA TYR A 787 34.77 -37.43 -32.77
C TYR A 787 34.65 -38.77 -32.03
N GLY A 788 33.51 -39.46 -32.15
CA GLY A 788 33.32 -40.80 -31.58
C GLY A 788 34.28 -41.83 -32.19
N CYS A 789 34.40 -41.88 -33.51
CA CYS A 789 35.26 -42.82 -34.24
C CYS A 789 36.76 -42.69 -33.93
N ARG A 790 37.22 -41.58 -33.33
CA ARG A 790 38.61 -41.44 -32.86
C ARG A 790 38.89 -42.27 -31.60
N GLY A 791 37.89 -42.49 -30.75
CA GLY A 791 38.02 -43.25 -29.51
C GLY A 791 37.48 -44.68 -29.59
N LEU A 792 36.70 -45.00 -30.63
CA LEU A 792 36.07 -46.31 -30.81
C LEU A 792 37.01 -47.34 -31.44
N PHE A 793 36.88 -48.60 -31.00
CA PHE A 793 37.49 -49.74 -31.69
C PHE A 793 36.82 -49.97 -33.05
N GLU A 794 37.57 -50.50 -34.02
CA GLU A 794 37.07 -50.74 -35.39
C GLU A 794 35.77 -51.55 -35.42
N ARG A 795 35.68 -52.59 -34.57
CA ARG A 795 34.49 -53.44 -34.41
C ARG A 795 33.21 -52.68 -34.06
N HIS A 796 33.31 -51.54 -33.37
CA HIS A 796 32.17 -50.78 -32.86
C HIS A 796 31.79 -49.59 -33.74
N LYS A 797 32.58 -49.26 -34.78
CA LYS A 797 32.30 -48.10 -35.65
C LYS A 797 31.02 -48.28 -36.46
N LEU A 798 30.81 -49.46 -37.06
CA LEU A 798 29.58 -49.74 -37.80
C LEU A 798 28.34 -49.74 -36.89
N LEU A 799 28.48 -50.32 -35.69
CA LEU A 799 27.44 -50.30 -34.67
C LEU A 799 27.08 -48.86 -34.27
N PHE A 800 28.08 -48.00 -34.11
CA PHE A 800 27.87 -46.58 -33.80
C PHE A 800 27.17 -45.84 -34.93
N SER A 801 27.56 -46.04 -36.19
CA SER A 801 26.84 -45.49 -37.35
C SER A 801 25.38 -45.95 -37.39
N PHE A 802 25.14 -47.24 -37.16
CA PHE A 802 23.79 -47.81 -37.10
C PHE A 802 22.97 -47.20 -35.95
N HIS A 803 23.57 -47.05 -34.76
CA HIS A 803 22.91 -46.44 -33.59
C HIS A 803 22.54 -44.98 -33.84
N ILE A 804 23.44 -44.18 -34.42
CA ILE A 804 23.14 -42.79 -34.82
C ILE A 804 21.94 -42.76 -35.76
N CYS A 805 21.98 -43.51 -36.86
CA CYS A 805 20.90 -43.49 -37.86
C CYS A 805 19.57 -43.91 -37.25
N THR A 806 19.58 -44.96 -36.44
CA THR A 806 18.37 -45.49 -35.80
C THR A 806 17.78 -44.45 -34.85
N LYS A 807 18.58 -43.88 -33.95
CA LYS A 807 18.10 -42.89 -32.97
C LYS A 807 17.62 -41.59 -33.63
N LEU A 808 18.24 -41.18 -34.73
CA LEU A 808 17.75 -40.03 -35.51
C LEU A 808 16.40 -40.33 -36.19
N MET A 809 16.23 -41.52 -36.79
CA MET A 809 14.96 -41.91 -37.40
C MET A 809 13.85 -42.15 -36.35
N ASP A 810 14.21 -42.63 -35.16
CA ASP A 810 13.32 -42.78 -34.01
C ASP A 810 12.81 -41.40 -33.54
N ALA A 811 13.71 -40.41 -33.43
CA ALA A 811 13.33 -39.04 -33.10
C ALA A 811 12.42 -38.37 -34.16
N GLU A 812 12.55 -38.77 -35.43
CA GLU A 812 11.66 -38.35 -36.53
C GLU A 812 10.35 -39.16 -36.59
N ASN A 813 10.14 -40.12 -35.68
CA ASN A 813 9.01 -41.08 -35.67
C ASN A 813 8.87 -41.88 -36.98
N ARG A 814 9.99 -42.19 -37.64
CA ARG A 814 10.03 -42.95 -38.90
C ARG A 814 10.23 -44.45 -38.71
N ILE A 815 10.50 -44.88 -37.48
CA ILE A 815 10.71 -46.28 -37.12
C ILE A 815 9.43 -46.84 -36.51
N ILE A 816 8.96 -47.97 -37.05
CA ILE A 816 7.89 -48.75 -36.43
C ILE A 816 8.51 -49.59 -35.32
N HIS A 817 8.10 -49.33 -34.07
CA HIS A 817 8.73 -49.94 -32.89
C HIS A 817 8.62 -51.47 -32.88
N GLU A 818 7.52 -52.03 -33.37
CA GLU A 818 7.30 -53.47 -33.47
C GLU A 818 8.31 -54.14 -34.41
N GLU A 819 8.55 -53.53 -35.58
CA GLU A 819 9.53 -54.01 -36.56
C GLU A 819 10.94 -53.91 -36.01
N TYR A 820 11.28 -52.79 -35.38
CA TYR A 820 12.59 -52.58 -34.80
C TYR A 820 12.89 -53.56 -33.66
N GLN A 821 11.93 -53.79 -32.75
CA GLN A 821 12.07 -54.81 -31.72
C GLN A 821 12.22 -56.21 -32.33
N PHE A 822 11.49 -56.51 -33.40
CA PHE A 822 11.61 -57.77 -34.13
C PHE A 822 13.02 -57.93 -34.68
N PHE A 823 13.57 -56.95 -35.41
CA PHE A 823 14.91 -57.04 -35.99
C PHE A 823 16.02 -57.24 -34.94
N ILE A 824 15.85 -56.71 -33.73
CA ILE A 824 16.79 -56.93 -32.63
C ILE A 824 16.62 -58.32 -31.98
N ARG A 825 15.38 -58.78 -31.81
CA ARG A 825 15.05 -60.00 -31.03
C ARG A 825 14.81 -61.25 -31.88
N ALA A 826 14.82 -61.16 -33.21
CA ALA A 826 14.40 -62.21 -34.13
C ALA A 826 15.10 -63.57 -33.90
N ASN A 827 16.32 -63.58 -33.35
CA ASN A 827 17.07 -64.80 -33.05
C ASN A 827 16.75 -65.45 -31.69
N THR A 828 15.96 -64.79 -30.83
CA THR A 828 15.72 -65.20 -29.43
C THR A 828 14.26 -65.48 -29.10
N LEU A 829 13.34 -65.29 -30.07
CA LEU A 829 11.92 -65.59 -29.89
C LEU A 829 11.73 -67.11 -29.78
N THR A 830 11.16 -67.57 -28.67
CA THR A 830 10.65 -68.95 -28.54
C THR A 830 9.52 -69.13 -29.54
N ILE A 831 9.76 -69.99 -30.51
CA ILE A 831 8.86 -70.29 -31.61
C ILE A 831 7.72 -71.19 -31.10
N ASP A 832 6.48 -70.67 -31.09
CA ASP A 832 5.27 -71.48 -30.89
C ASP A 832 4.92 -72.23 -32.18
N ARG A 833 5.40 -73.48 -32.28
CA ARG A 833 5.25 -74.36 -33.46
C ARG A 833 3.79 -74.66 -33.85
N GLU A 834 2.82 -74.45 -32.95
CA GLU A 834 1.40 -74.75 -33.19
C GLU A 834 0.68 -73.70 -34.05
N THR A 835 1.21 -72.47 -34.13
CA THR A 835 0.59 -71.34 -34.85
C THR A 835 1.28 -71.01 -36.18
N GLN A 836 2.30 -71.78 -36.56
CA GLN A 836 3.15 -71.48 -37.71
C GLN A 836 2.62 -72.06 -39.01
N PHE A 837 2.89 -71.35 -40.11
CA PHE A 837 2.61 -71.84 -41.45
C PHE A 837 3.64 -72.92 -41.82
N SER A 838 3.20 -74.01 -42.46
CA SER A 838 4.10 -75.06 -42.93
C SER A 838 5.05 -74.56 -44.01
N ASN A 839 6.30 -75.06 -44.00
CA ASN A 839 7.31 -74.69 -44.98
C ASN A 839 6.88 -75.07 -46.41
N PRO A 840 6.69 -74.11 -47.34
CA PRO A 840 6.27 -74.39 -48.71
C PRO A 840 7.38 -75.08 -49.54
N PHE A 841 8.67 -74.95 -49.15
CA PHE A 841 9.80 -75.50 -49.90
C PHE A 841 10.91 -76.11 -49.02
N PRO A 842 10.68 -77.28 -48.41
CA PRO A 842 11.66 -77.97 -47.55
C PRO A 842 12.91 -78.48 -48.28
N THR A 843 12.92 -78.45 -49.63
CA THR A 843 14.04 -78.96 -50.43
C THR A 843 15.27 -78.05 -50.46
N TRP A 844 15.11 -76.75 -50.21
CA TRP A 844 16.23 -75.79 -50.19
C TRP A 844 16.17 -74.79 -49.04
N LEU A 845 15.02 -74.61 -48.40
CA LEU A 845 14.86 -73.72 -47.24
C LEU A 845 14.83 -74.53 -45.94
N ASN A 846 15.76 -74.23 -45.02
CA ASN A 846 15.84 -74.87 -43.72
C ASN A 846 14.63 -74.49 -42.84
N GLU A 847 14.09 -75.44 -42.07
CA GLU A 847 12.94 -75.23 -41.18
C GLU A 847 13.20 -74.09 -40.18
N THR A 848 14.40 -74.01 -39.60
CA THR A 848 14.74 -72.93 -38.65
C THR A 848 14.71 -71.53 -39.28
N ARG A 849 15.05 -71.41 -40.57
CA ARG A 849 14.99 -70.13 -41.31
C ARG A 849 13.57 -69.81 -41.73
N TRP A 850 12.78 -70.83 -42.04
CA TRP A 850 11.35 -70.68 -42.32
C TRP A 850 10.58 -70.24 -41.08
N ASP A 851 10.90 -70.77 -39.89
CA ASP A 851 10.27 -70.35 -38.63
C ASP A 851 10.50 -68.85 -38.37
N GLN A 852 11.73 -68.38 -38.54
CA GLN A 852 12.08 -66.95 -38.42
C GLN A 852 11.33 -66.09 -39.45
N MET A 853 11.18 -66.61 -40.66
CA MET A 853 10.47 -65.93 -41.73
C MET A 853 8.95 -65.92 -41.50
N SER A 854 8.39 -66.99 -40.93
CA SER A 854 6.99 -67.06 -40.55
C SER A 854 6.65 -66.02 -39.49
N GLU A 855 7.56 -65.73 -38.55
CA GLU A 855 7.40 -64.63 -37.61
C GLU A 855 7.45 -63.26 -38.31
N LEU A 856 8.36 -63.08 -39.27
CA LEU A 856 8.44 -61.83 -40.06
C LEU A 856 7.13 -61.59 -40.84
N ILE A 857 6.54 -62.64 -41.42
CA ILE A 857 5.28 -62.55 -42.18
C ILE A 857 4.09 -62.11 -41.29
N ARG A 858 4.15 -62.29 -39.96
CA ARG A 858 3.09 -61.83 -39.06
C ARG A 858 3.00 -60.30 -39.01
N LEU A 859 4.11 -59.60 -39.24
CA LEU A 859 4.16 -58.14 -39.23
C LEU A 859 3.29 -57.56 -40.36
N PRO A 860 2.56 -56.45 -40.12
CA PRO A 860 1.57 -55.91 -41.05
C PRO A 860 2.14 -55.67 -42.46
N ASP A 861 3.33 -55.05 -42.52
CA ASP A 861 3.96 -54.63 -43.76
C ASP A 861 4.63 -55.79 -44.50
N TYR A 862 4.85 -56.94 -43.87
CA TYR A 862 5.58 -58.08 -44.45
C TYR A 862 4.69 -59.26 -44.86
N ARG A 863 3.36 -59.14 -44.71
CA ARG A 863 2.40 -60.19 -45.09
C ARG A 863 2.49 -60.58 -46.56
N PHE A 864 2.82 -59.63 -47.44
CA PHE A 864 2.98 -59.86 -48.87
C PHE A 864 4.13 -60.81 -49.22
N LEU A 865 5.10 -61.00 -48.32
CA LEU A 865 6.22 -61.90 -48.56
C LEU A 865 5.76 -63.33 -48.78
N ARG A 866 4.69 -63.76 -48.11
CA ARG A 866 4.11 -65.09 -48.35
C ARG A 866 3.66 -65.26 -49.80
N ASP A 867 2.83 -64.34 -50.27
CA ASP A 867 2.29 -64.37 -51.63
C ASP A 867 3.41 -64.28 -52.68
N SER A 868 4.48 -63.53 -52.37
CA SER A 868 5.67 -63.43 -53.22
C SER A 868 6.46 -64.74 -53.34
N PHE A 869 6.57 -65.52 -52.26
CA PHE A 869 7.26 -66.81 -52.27
C PHE A 869 6.49 -67.86 -53.07
N ASP A 870 5.16 -67.83 -53.02
CA ASP A 870 4.30 -68.70 -53.82
C ASP A 870 4.33 -68.31 -55.30
N GLN A 871 4.41 -67.01 -55.63
CA GLN A 871 4.42 -66.50 -57.01
C GLN A 871 5.80 -66.60 -57.69
N PHE A 872 6.91 -66.36 -56.97
CA PHE A 872 8.27 -66.27 -57.53
C PHE A 872 9.29 -67.20 -56.85
N PRO A 873 9.05 -68.52 -56.77
CA PRO A 873 9.93 -69.43 -56.03
C PRO A 873 11.33 -69.59 -56.63
N LYS A 874 11.48 -69.39 -57.95
CA LYS A 874 12.79 -69.49 -58.64
C LYS A 874 13.72 -68.35 -58.27
N ASP A 875 13.20 -67.12 -58.22
CA ASP A 875 13.97 -65.91 -57.93
C ASP A 875 14.42 -65.89 -56.46
N TRP A 876 13.54 -66.29 -55.53
CA TRP A 876 13.87 -66.45 -54.11
C TRP A 876 14.92 -67.53 -53.87
N LYS A 877 14.86 -68.64 -54.62
CA LYS A 877 15.87 -69.71 -54.56
C LYS A 877 17.24 -69.22 -55.06
N GLU A 878 17.28 -68.44 -56.14
CA GLU A 878 18.51 -67.84 -56.67
C GLU A 878 19.09 -66.81 -55.70
N TRP A 879 18.25 -65.97 -55.10
CA TRP A 879 18.63 -65.02 -54.05
C TRP A 879 19.23 -65.73 -52.83
N TYR A 880 18.58 -66.79 -52.35
CA TYR A 880 19.05 -67.60 -51.23
C TYR A 880 20.39 -68.28 -51.52
N ALA A 881 20.56 -68.83 -52.72
CA ALA A 881 21.82 -69.42 -53.16
C ALA A 881 22.96 -68.38 -53.24
N THR A 882 22.66 -67.18 -53.75
CA THR A 882 23.62 -66.07 -53.88
C THR A 882 24.10 -65.57 -52.52
N ILE A 883 23.19 -65.45 -51.55
CA ILE A 883 23.53 -65.06 -50.17
C ILE A 883 24.39 -66.12 -49.50
N LEU A 884 24.06 -67.40 -49.66
CA LEU A 884 24.86 -68.50 -49.11
C LEU A 884 26.32 -68.41 -49.57
N ILE A 885 26.55 -68.12 -50.85
CA ILE A 885 27.88 -67.93 -51.44
C ILE A 885 28.59 -66.68 -50.88
N ARG A 886 27.87 -65.56 -50.69
CA ARG A 886 28.44 -64.35 -50.07
C ARG A 886 28.80 -64.57 -48.60
N THR A 887 27.92 -65.20 -47.83
CA THR A 887 28.15 -65.50 -46.40
C THR A 887 29.25 -66.53 -46.18
N GLN A 888 29.40 -67.51 -47.07
CA GLN A 888 30.51 -68.46 -47.02
C GLN A 888 31.84 -67.80 -47.35
N LYS A 889 31.88 -66.87 -48.32
CA LYS A 889 33.10 -66.09 -48.60
C LYS A 889 33.51 -65.24 -47.40
N THR A 890 32.60 -64.48 -46.77
CA THR A 890 32.93 -63.67 -45.58
C THR A 890 33.36 -64.52 -44.38
N ALA A 891 32.69 -65.63 -44.11
CA ALA A 891 33.09 -66.55 -43.03
C ALA A 891 34.47 -67.16 -43.27
N MET A 892 34.82 -67.46 -44.52
CA MET A 892 36.13 -67.98 -44.91
C MET A 892 37.23 -66.90 -44.79
N TYR A 893 36.94 -65.63 -45.08
CA TYR A 893 37.87 -64.51 -44.88
C TYR A 893 38.07 -64.18 -43.38
N GLU A 894 37.04 -64.29 -42.54
CA GLU A 894 37.19 -64.10 -41.08
C GLU A 894 37.98 -65.23 -40.41
N THR A 895 37.77 -66.48 -40.83
CA THR A 895 38.59 -67.60 -40.36
C THR A 895 40.04 -67.51 -40.86
N LEU A 896 40.26 -67.08 -42.11
CA LEU A 896 41.61 -66.78 -42.62
C LEU A 896 42.27 -65.64 -41.84
N PHE A 897 41.54 -64.57 -41.49
CA PHE A 897 42.06 -63.46 -40.71
C PHE A 897 42.41 -63.86 -39.27
N GLN A 898 41.56 -64.64 -38.60
CA GLN A 898 41.84 -65.22 -37.28
C GLN A 898 43.02 -66.21 -37.30
N LEU A 899 43.13 -67.03 -38.34
CA LEU A 899 44.29 -67.93 -38.52
C LEU A 899 45.57 -67.13 -38.76
N THR A 900 45.56 -66.08 -39.58
CA THR A 900 46.74 -65.23 -39.80
C THR A 900 47.17 -64.43 -38.57
N THR A 901 46.24 -64.00 -37.72
CA THR A 901 46.57 -63.29 -36.47
C THR A 901 47.08 -64.23 -35.38
N SER A 902 46.61 -65.49 -35.34
CA SER A 902 47.17 -66.53 -34.47
C SER A 902 48.58 -66.99 -34.88
N PHE A 903 48.92 -66.91 -36.17
CA PHE A 903 50.27 -67.24 -36.68
C PHE A 903 51.30 -66.12 -36.46
N ILE A 904 50.87 -64.87 -36.21
CA ILE A 904 51.75 -63.73 -35.94
C ILE A 904 51.99 -63.53 -34.43
N THR A 905 51.25 -64.24 -33.57
CA THR A 905 51.36 -64.17 -32.10
C THR A 905 51.93 -65.42 -31.44
N ASN A 906 52.51 -66.35 -32.22
CA ASN A 906 53.33 -67.46 -31.75
C ASN A 906 54.76 -67.36 -32.24
#